data_AF-A0A3A5VGX4-F1
#
_entry.id   AF-A0A3A5VGX4-F1
#
_cell.length_a   1.000
_cell.length_b   1.000
_cell.length_c   1.000
_cell.angle_alpha   90.00
_cell.angle_beta   90.00
_cell.angle_gamma   90.00
#
_symmetry.space_group_name_H-M   'P 1'
#
loop_
_entity.id
_entity.type
_entity.pdbx_description
1 polymer ?
#
loop_
_entity_poly.entity_id
_entity_poly.type
_entity_poly.pdbx_seq_one_letter_code
_entity_poly.pdbx_strand_id
1 'polypeptide(L)'
;MSINNILTAFVVCMLALVPFSITSMDGEVTQIQQPTVMHTTGENASGWLASAGGASYERVRAMVPLANGSMLVGGMFEQSIDFDGDVIGFSSNDSSFGIDFFLGWVDINGTWTGTLSGTSTGLDGIEAMDKLSNGNIIIAGTYCAMTKGDPCNMTLGDLEPISKAGDDHENAVFLASMTPFGEWLWATTFSNPYQISVIDLMVTANDEIHLALLHRDSLASGDDLAPGSLSEDSVVILALDNGGNHLGMHTVFSSQNLDDSGTLCSDYNGHTYFATSYLEYISLGEHALTSFGGSHIAVGQYNTDGWVWANGAGGTGDSNVADCDGRFGGGIALVGDFLQNMTFGELDLSPSVWVDFYEAHISSDGGWLHATGFGGSGAEHAIDIHLTEQGDSIILGKSTGTFALGEYTLADIDAFNDGNHHDVFLGQRQANNSWDWALSAGGQGDDLPSMMAMSALGSPVISFISNGDGSYGAHSFDQRNQYDMGLWLYETDLDLDGVLDGIDNCPKLANSDQANLDNDAYGDACDLDIDGDGVLDEVDECPTGEIGWMANALSDHDSDGCRDITEDMDDDEDGIFDEYDLCPKGPIGWVSTEENDIESDGCSDEDSDDDGFVDQTDNCPAMANPTQADLDNDGLGDVCDLDKDGDGIPIPDDNCPNDIQSWVSFSWNDYDEDGCLDETMDEDDDDDSVLDINDACPLGEKNWGENASTFDNDGDGCHDDLEDQDDDEDGLKDAIDRCPRGLIGPAQPGQDSDGDGCIDAVEDDDDDQDGVLDPLDRCPNTDSEDQASADGCSPYQLDDDQDGVVNAYDFCLNSALGTTVDERGCEAEAIEPSSDTDGEGMGVTTVLFLLAGAVILYAVYSNMQRPGPPLPKTPTTFEMPPARPAMDEEA
;
A
#
# COMPACT_ATOMS: atom_id res chain seq x y z
N MET A 1 -64.27 -6.17 42.25
CA MET A 1 -65.30 -6.46 43.28
C MET A 1 -65.99 -5.13 43.64
N SER A 2 -67.21 -4.87 43.13
CA SER A 2 -68.26 -3.89 43.55
C SER A 2 -67.86 -2.43 43.90
N ILE A 3 -68.43 -1.32 43.38
CA ILE A 3 -69.76 -0.99 42.80
C ILE A 3 -69.62 0.16 41.79
N ASN A 4 -70.42 0.09 40.72
CA ASN A 4 -70.50 0.97 39.56
C ASN A 4 -71.20 2.34 39.78
N ASN A 5 -70.91 3.27 38.84
CA ASN A 5 -71.85 4.01 37.97
C ASN A 5 -71.92 5.56 38.05
N ILE A 6 -71.59 6.16 36.89
CA ILE A 6 -72.38 7.13 36.08
C ILE A 6 -71.98 8.64 36.07
N LEU A 7 -71.51 9.02 34.87
CA LEU A 7 -71.67 10.22 34.03
C LEU A 7 -71.47 11.63 34.60
N THR A 8 -70.69 12.44 33.86
CA THR A 8 -70.98 13.87 33.64
C THR A 8 -70.29 14.37 32.37
N ALA A 9 -70.99 15.25 31.64
CA ALA A 9 -70.60 15.81 30.35
C ALA A 9 -70.67 17.35 30.38
N PHE A 10 -69.69 17.99 29.72
CA PHE A 10 -69.74 19.19 28.86
C PHE A 10 -70.34 20.55 29.32
N VAL A 11 -69.61 21.62 28.90
CA VAL A 11 -70.05 22.98 28.44
C VAL A 11 -69.67 24.22 29.30
N VAL A 12 -68.71 24.99 28.76
CA VAL A 12 -68.58 26.48 28.56
C VAL A 12 -68.43 27.47 29.74
N CYS A 13 -67.38 28.32 29.66
CA CYS A 13 -67.32 29.82 29.77
C CYS A 13 -65.92 30.26 30.30
N MET A 14 -65.04 30.91 29.52
CA MET A 14 -64.89 32.35 29.19
C MET A 14 -64.55 33.33 30.34
N LEU A 15 -63.49 34.13 30.09
CA LEU A 15 -63.11 35.46 30.61
C LEU A 15 -62.56 35.54 32.05
N ALA A 16 -61.60 36.39 32.41
CA ALA A 16 -60.66 37.33 31.77
C ALA A 16 -59.87 37.99 32.92
N LEU A 17 -58.63 38.43 32.70
CA LEU A 17 -58.07 39.75 33.11
C LEU A 17 -56.57 39.84 32.76
N VAL A 18 -56.28 40.79 31.85
CA VAL A 18 -54.97 41.30 31.36
C VAL A 18 -54.43 42.38 32.35
N PRO A 19 -53.17 42.93 32.30
CA PRO A 19 -52.63 43.64 31.12
C PRO A 19 -51.08 43.81 30.91
N PHE A 20 -50.73 44.30 29.69
CA PHE A 20 -49.49 44.96 29.16
C PHE A 20 -48.18 44.15 29.12
N SER A 21 -47.65 43.68 27.98
CA SER A 21 -47.25 44.28 26.67
C SER A 21 -45.89 44.98 26.68
N ILE A 22 -44.88 44.27 26.16
CA ILE A 22 -43.69 44.80 25.49
C ILE A 22 -43.70 44.14 24.10
N THR A 23 -43.42 44.92 23.06
CA THR A 23 -43.42 44.48 21.66
C THR A 23 -41.97 44.27 21.24
N SER A 24 -41.65 43.09 20.70
CA SER A 24 -40.58 42.90 19.72
C SER A 24 -41.22 42.24 18.51
N MET A 25 -40.81 42.68 17.32
CA MET A 25 -41.35 42.24 16.05
C MET A 25 -40.83 40.84 15.75
N ASP A 26 -41.73 39.94 15.37
CA ASP A 26 -41.42 38.59 14.92
C ASP A 26 -40.66 38.67 13.58
N GLY A 27 -39.45 38.10 13.55
CA GLY A 27 -38.91 37.46 12.36
C GLY A 27 -39.42 36.02 12.37
N GLU A 28 -40.05 35.60 11.27
CA GLU A 28 -40.39 34.20 11.03
C GLU A 28 -39.08 33.42 10.93
N VAL A 29 -38.73 32.70 11.99
CA VAL A 29 -37.79 31.58 11.86
C VAL A 29 -38.59 30.46 11.20
N THR A 30 -38.37 30.28 9.91
CA THR A 30 -38.68 29.03 9.21
C THR A 30 -37.97 27.93 9.98
N GLN A 31 -38.74 27.18 10.78
CA GLN A 31 -38.24 25.89 11.25
C GLN A 31 -38.10 25.01 10.03
N ILE A 32 -36.86 24.68 9.67
CA ILE A 32 -36.58 23.58 8.76
C ILE A 32 -37.26 22.37 9.37
N GLN A 33 -38.27 21.90 8.67
CA GLN A 33 -39.04 20.73 9.06
C GLN A 33 -38.08 19.57 8.90
N GLN A 34 -37.59 19.01 10.01
CA GLN A 34 -36.86 17.73 9.98
C GLN A 34 -37.65 16.76 9.09
N PRO A 35 -37.00 16.15 8.08
CA PRO A 35 -37.70 15.28 7.15
C PRO A 35 -38.42 14.22 7.95
N THR A 36 -39.71 14.06 7.67
CA THR A 36 -40.52 13.05 8.33
C THR A 36 -40.09 11.72 7.73
N VAL A 37 -39.31 10.93 8.48
CA VAL A 37 -38.86 9.59 8.08
C VAL A 37 -40.07 8.81 7.57
N MET A 38 -40.09 8.55 6.26
CA MET A 38 -41.12 7.74 5.63
C MET A 38 -40.73 6.29 5.80
N HIS A 39 -41.45 5.58 6.67
CA HIS A 39 -41.26 4.14 6.84
C HIS A 39 -42.00 3.40 5.72
N THR A 40 -41.32 2.49 5.04
CA THR A 40 -41.97 1.51 4.18
C THR A 40 -42.82 0.57 5.06
N THR A 41 -44.13 0.82 5.12
CA THR A 41 -45.07 -0.26 5.44
C THR A 41 -45.04 -1.22 4.25
N GLY A 42 -44.78 -2.52 4.45
CA GLY A 42 -44.52 -3.54 3.42
C GLY A 42 -45.59 -3.76 2.32
N GLU A 43 -45.95 -2.70 1.60
CA GLU A 43 -46.89 -2.65 0.47
C GLU A 43 -46.26 -2.10 -0.81
N ASN A 44 -44.99 -1.62 -0.80
CA ASN A 44 -44.26 -1.31 -2.03
C ASN A 44 -43.63 -2.61 -2.58
N ALA A 45 -44.29 -3.17 -3.60
CA ALA A 45 -43.99 -4.46 -4.22
C ALA A 45 -42.98 -4.32 -5.38
N SER A 46 -41.77 -3.87 -5.09
CA SER A 46 -40.63 -3.84 -6.03
C SER A 46 -39.68 -5.01 -5.76
N GLY A 47 -38.85 -5.37 -6.74
CA GLY A 47 -37.99 -6.55 -6.70
C GLY A 47 -38.62 -7.86 -7.21
N TRP A 48 -37.88 -8.96 -7.00
CA TRP A 48 -38.25 -10.30 -7.44
C TRP A 48 -37.64 -11.38 -6.54
N LEU A 49 -38.17 -12.59 -6.66
CA LEU A 49 -37.61 -13.80 -6.04
C LEU A 49 -37.44 -14.89 -7.09
N ALA A 50 -36.24 -15.46 -7.17
CA ALA A 50 -35.89 -16.58 -8.03
C ALA A 50 -35.49 -17.78 -7.19
N SER A 51 -36.19 -18.90 -7.33
CA SER A 51 -35.93 -20.14 -6.59
C SER A 51 -35.32 -21.21 -7.48
N ALA A 52 -34.52 -22.07 -6.86
CA ALA A 52 -33.99 -23.28 -7.47
C ALA A 52 -33.69 -24.29 -6.36
N GLY A 53 -33.61 -25.57 -6.70
CA GLY A 53 -33.44 -26.59 -5.68
C GLY A 53 -33.63 -28.00 -6.20
N GLY A 54 -33.43 -28.96 -5.33
CA GLY A 54 -33.05 -30.29 -5.74
C GLY A 54 -33.60 -31.39 -4.87
N ALA A 55 -32.91 -32.54 -4.87
CA ALA A 55 -33.27 -33.65 -4.01
C ALA A 55 -32.59 -33.57 -2.63
N SER A 56 -31.56 -32.73 -2.50
CA SER A 56 -30.70 -32.70 -1.32
C SER A 56 -30.24 -31.29 -0.96
N TYR A 57 -28.98 -30.93 -1.22
CA TYR A 57 -28.35 -29.73 -0.67
C TYR A 57 -27.82 -28.85 -1.80
N GLU A 58 -28.44 -27.68 -1.97
CA GLU A 58 -28.04 -26.66 -2.92
C GLU A 58 -27.55 -25.41 -2.19
N ARG A 59 -26.56 -24.74 -2.78
CA ARG A 59 -25.76 -23.76 -2.05
C ARG A 59 -25.20 -22.73 -3.01
N VAL A 60 -25.66 -21.48 -2.90
CA VAL A 60 -25.05 -20.34 -3.58
C VAL A 60 -23.82 -19.92 -2.79
N ARG A 61 -22.74 -19.61 -3.52
CA ARG A 61 -21.46 -19.16 -2.94
C ARG A 61 -20.95 -17.87 -3.54
N ALA A 62 -21.39 -17.52 -4.74
CA ALA A 62 -20.97 -16.30 -5.41
C ALA A 62 -22.07 -15.76 -6.32
N MET A 63 -22.20 -14.43 -6.38
CA MET A 63 -23.13 -13.71 -7.23
C MET A 63 -22.42 -12.50 -7.82
N VAL A 64 -22.51 -12.34 -9.14
CA VAL A 64 -21.83 -11.24 -9.84
C VAL A 64 -22.83 -10.50 -10.75
N PRO A 65 -23.02 -9.18 -10.58
CA PRO A 65 -23.87 -8.39 -11.46
C PRO A 65 -23.21 -8.15 -12.82
N LEU A 66 -23.99 -8.38 -13.89
CA LEU A 66 -23.58 -8.20 -15.28
C LEU A 66 -24.10 -6.86 -15.83
N ALA A 67 -23.38 -6.30 -16.80
CA ALA A 67 -23.68 -4.98 -17.38
C ALA A 67 -25.06 -4.85 -18.05
N ASN A 68 -25.71 -5.97 -18.38
CA ASN A 68 -27.07 -5.99 -18.93
C ASN A 68 -28.16 -6.00 -17.84
N GLY A 69 -27.80 -5.88 -16.57
CA GLY A 69 -28.68 -5.95 -15.40
C GLY A 69 -28.99 -7.38 -14.92
N SER A 70 -28.56 -8.42 -15.64
CA SER A 70 -28.69 -9.80 -15.16
C SER A 70 -27.60 -10.13 -14.13
N MET A 71 -27.79 -11.21 -13.38
CA MET A 71 -26.87 -11.69 -12.37
C MET A 71 -26.38 -13.09 -12.71
N LEU A 72 -25.07 -13.31 -12.62
CA LEU A 72 -24.47 -14.63 -12.69
C LEU A 72 -24.36 -15.20 -11.27
N VAL A 73 -24.82 -16.42 -11.09
CA VAL A 73 -24.92 -17.09 -9.80
C VAL A 73 -24.12 -18.38 -9.86
N GLY A 74 -23.16 -18.53 -8.95
CA GLY A 74 -22.29 -19.69 -8.83
C GLY A 74 -22.48 -20.41 -7.51
N GLY A 75 -22.38 -21.74 -7.54
CA GLY A 75 -22.56 -22.54 -6.34
C GLY A 75 -22.37 -24.03 -6.58
N MET A 76 -22.88 -24.83 -5.64
CA MET A 76 -22.80 -26.29 -5.67
C MET A 76 -24.15 -26.93 -5.37
N PHE A 77 -24.33 -28.16 -5.85
CA PHE A 77 -25.53 -28.95 -5.62
C PHE A 77 -25.20 -30.42 -5.37
N GLU A 78 -26.05 -31.10 -4.59
CA GLU A 78 -25.93 -32.52 -4.33
C GLU A 78 -27.06 -33.31 -5.03
N GLN A 79 -26.73 -34.43 -5.68
CA GLN A 79 -27.65 -35.33 -6.39
C GLN A 79 -28.32 -34.76 -7.64
N SER A 80 -29.05 -33.66 -7.52
CA SER A 80 -29.74 -32.99 -8.62
C SER A 80 -30.17 -31.59 -8.26
N ILE A 81 -30.15 -30.69 -9.24
CA ILE A 81 -30.65 -29.32 -9.12
C ILE A 81 -31.62 -29.01 -10.28
N ASP A 82 -32.78 -28.47 -9.94
CA ASP A 82 -33.80 -27.99 -10.86
C ASP A 82 -34.11 -26.51 -10.57
N PHE A 83 -34.05 -25.69 -11.61
CA PHE A 83 -34.32 -24.25 -11.52
C PHE A 83 -35.79 -23.98 -11.86
N ASP A 84 -36.43 -23.04 -11.17
CA ASP A 84 -37.80 -22.67 -11.52
C ASP A 84 -37.81 -21.86 -12.83
N GLY A 85 -38.17 -22.53 -13.93
CA GLY A 85 -38.12 -21.97 -15.28
C GLY A 85 -38.05 -23.06 -16.36
N ASP A 86 -37.88 -22.65 -17.64
CA ASP A 86 -37.64 -23.57 -18.78
C ASP A 86 -36.15 -23.60 -19.13
N VAL A 87 -35.30 -23.87 -18.12
CA VAL A 87 -33.84 -24.04 -18.25
C VAL A 87 -33.42 -25.45 -17.84
N ILE A 88 -32.18 -25.82 -18.15
CA ILE A 88 -31.68 -27.18 -17.94
C ILE A 88 -31.28 -27.36 -16.46
N GLY A 89 -31.87 -28.36 -15.80
CA GLY A 89 -31.40 -28.88 -14.51
C GLY A 89 -30.30 -29.93 -14.69
N PHE A 90 -29.57 -30.21 -13.61
CA PHE A 90 -28.43 -31.13 -13.61
C PHE A 90 -28.58 -32.25 -12.57
N SER A 91 -27.78 -33.30 -12.70
CA SER A 91 -27.73 -34.40 -11.74
C SER A 91 -26.32 -34.95 -11.59
N SER A 92 -25.88 -35.11 -10.36
CA SER A 92 -24.54 -35.59 -9.98
C SER A 92 -24.38 -37.12 -10.07
N ASN A 93 -25.27 -37.80 -10.81
CA ASN A 93 -25.29 -39.27 -10.90
C ASN A 93 -24.13 -39.85 -11.74
N ASP A 94 -23.28 -38.98 -12.29
CA ASP A 94 -22.05 -39.28 -12.99
C ASP A 94 -20.81 -39.30 -12.08
N SER A 95 -20.86 -38.68 -10.90
CA SER A 95 -19.81 -38.77 -9.88
C SER A 95 -20.13 -39.86 -8.84
N SER A 96 -19.09 -40.50 -8.29
CA SER A 96 -19.28 -41.55 -7.27
C SER A 96 -19.60 -40.99 -5.88
N PHE A 97 -19.47 -39.67 -5.71
CA PHE A 97 -19.44 -38.96 -4.43
C PHE A 97 -20.42 -37.78 -4.32
N GLY A 98 -21.01 -37.30 -5.43
CA GLY A 98 -22.36 -36.71 -5.43
C GLY A 98 -22.52 -35.19 -5.30
N ILE A 99 -21.46 -34.38 -5.34
CA ILE A 99 -21.55 -32.90 -5.36
C ILE A 99 -20.84 -32.35 -6.59
N ASP A 100 -21.52 -31.49 -7.35
CA ASP A 100 -20.98 -30.78 -8.51
C ASP A 100 -21.33 -29.28 -8.44
N PHE A 101 -20.63 -28.46 -9.21
CA PHE A 101 -20.90 -27.03 -9.28
C PHE A 101 -21.94 -26.68 -10.34
N PHE A 102 -22.62 -25.54 -10.15
CA PHE A 102 -23.47 -24.93 -11.16
C PHE A 102 -23.15 -23.44 -11.33
N LEU A 103 -23.47 -22.96 -12.52
CA LEU A 103 -23.55 -21.55 -12.88
C LEU A 103 -24.94 -21.29 -13.48
N GLY A 104 -25.57 -20.18 -13.12
CA GLY A 104 -26.89 -19.81 -13.62
C GLY A 104 -27.04 -18.31 -13.81
N TRP A 105 -27.81 -17.92 -14.83
CA TRP A 105 -28.07 -16.51 -15.16
C TRP A 105 -29.49 -16.16 -14.78
N VAL A 106 -29.66 -15.13 -13.96
CA VAL A 106 -30.95 -14.60 -13.54
C VAL A 106 -31.14 -13.22 -14.16
N ASP A 107 -32.23 -13.02 -14.90
CA ASP A 107 -32.51 -11.72 -15.50
C ASP A 107 -33.09 -10.71 -14.50
N ILE A 108 -33.27 -9.46 -14.94
CA ILE A 108 -33.84 -8.36 -14.14
C ILE A 108 -35.26 -8.63 -13.60
N ASN A 109 -35.94 -9.70 -14.03
CA ASN A 109 -37.27 -10.06 -13.55
C ASN A 109 -37.23 -11.29 -12.63
N GLY A 110 -36.05 -11.76 -12.23
CA GLY A 110 -35.91 -12.96 -11.40
C GLY A 110 -36.18 -14.26 -12.15
N THR A 111 -35.97 -14.30 -13.46
CA THR A 111 -36.13 -15.51 -14.26
C THR A 111 -34.77 -16.12 -14.60
N TRP A 112 -34.60 -17.42 -14.36
CA TRP A 112 -33.44 -18.17 -14.83
C TRP A 112 -33.46 -18.26 -16.36
N THR A 113 -32.42 -17.76 -17.03
CA THR A 113 -32.33 -17.66 -18.50
C THR A 113 -31.32 -18.62 -19.12
N GLY A 114 -30.35 -19.08 -18.34
CA GLY A 114 -29.31 -20.01 -18.77
C GLY A 114 -28.69 -20.70 -17.57
N THR A 115 -28.17 -21.90 -17.78
CA THR A 115 -27.51 -22.71 -16.75
C THR A 115 -26.34 -23.47 -17.36
N LEU A 116 -25.30 -23.67 -16.57
CA LEU A 116 -24.09 -24.42 -16.92
C LEU A 116 -23.65 -25.20 -15.67
N SER A 117 -23.02 -26.36 -15.87
CA SER A 117 -22.40 -27.14 -14.80
C SER A 117 -21.15 -27.83 -15.35
N GLY A 118 -20.17 -28.05 -14.49
CA GLY A 118 -19.01 -28.89 -14.75
C GLY A 118 -18.88 -29.95 -13.65
N THR A 119 -18.24 -31.06 -13.99
CA THR A 119 -18.14 -32.24 -13.12
C THR A 119 -16.79 -32.93 -13.30
N SER A 120 -16.37 -33.60 -12.25
CA SER A 120 -15.26 -34.53 -12.16
C SER A 120 -15.71 -35.83 -11.47
N THR A 121 -14.79 -36.75 -11.23
CA THR A 121 -15.11 -37.96 -10.43
C THR A 121 -15.19 -37.70 -8.92
N GLY A 122 -14.78 -36.52 -8.46
CA GLY A 122 -14.73 -36.11 -7.05
C GLY A 122 -15.93 -35.27 -6.62
N LEU A 123 -15.73 -34.44 -5.59
CA LEU A 123 -16.63 -33.33 -5.27
C LEU A 123 -16.08 -32.06 -5.90
N ASP A 124 -16.98 -31.29 -6.53
CA ASP A 124 -16.65 -30.05 -7.21
C ASP A 124 -17.57 -28.91 -6.76
N GLY A 125 -17.00 -27.72 -6.58
CA GLY A 125 -17.69 -26.53 -6.11
C GLY A 125 -17.18 -25.27 -6.78
N ILE A 126 -18.01 -24.23 -6.72
CA ILE A 126 -17.58 -22.84 -6.89
C ILE A 126 -17.69 -22.20 -5.50
N GLU A 127 -16.65 -21.50 -5.10
CA GLU A 127 -16.52 -20.92 -3.77
C GLU A 127 -16.52 -19.40 -3.83
N ALA A 128 -15.94 -18.80 -4.89
CA ALA A 128 -15.90 -17.36 -5.06
C ALA A 128 -15.86 -16.97 -6.55
N MET A 129 -16.44 -15.81 -6.87
CA MET A 129 -16.39 -15.21 -8.21
C MET A 129 -16.32 -13.70 -8.10
N ASP A 130 -15.60 -13.09 -9.03
CA ASP A 130 -15.54 -11.63 -9.15
C ASP A 130 -15.34 -11.22 -10.62
N LYS A 131 -15.41 -9.92 -10.92
CA LYS A 131 -15.49 -9.37 -12.28
C LYS A 131 -14.32 -8.44 -12.58
N LEU A 132 -13.66 -8.67 -13.72
CA LEU A 132 -12.69 -7.75 -14.31
C LEU A 132 -13.40 -6.52 -14.91
N SER A 133 -12.69 -5.40 -15.03
CA SER A 133 -13.14 -4.14 -15.64
C SER A 133 -13.74 -4.33 -17.04
N ASN A 134 -13.19 -5.27 -17.82
CA ASN A 134 -13.67 -5.62 -19.16
C ASN A 134 -14.98 -6.46 -19.18
N GLY A 135 -15.50 -6.81 -18.00
CA GLY A 135 -16.71 -7.59 -17.79
C GLY A 135 -16.52 -9.11 -17.74
N ASN A 136 -15.32 -9.64 -17.98
CA ASN A 136 -15.06 -11.07 -17.80
C ASN A 136 -15.11 -11.45 -16.32
N ILE A 137 -15.55 -12.68 -16.06
CA ILE A 137 -15.77 -13.21 -14.72
C ILE A 137 -14.60 -14.12 -14.36
N ILE A 138 -14.00 -13.90 -13.20
CA ILE A 138 -13.04 -14.80 -12.57
C ILE A 138 -13.80 -15.71 -11.62
N ILE A 139 -13.52 -17.01 -11.71
CA ILE A 139 -14.22 -18.05 -10.96
C ILE A 139 -13.17 -18.93 -10.29
N ALA A 140 -13.27 -19.04 -8.98
CA ALA A 140 -12.43 -19.91 -8.17
C ALA A 140 -13.27 -21.01 -7.52
N GLY A 141 -12.73 -22.22 -7.50
CA GLY A 141 -13.35 -23.27 -6.72
C GLY A 141 -12.55 -24.54 -6.54
N THR A 142 -13.08 -25.44 -5.72
CA THR A 142 -12.46 -26.72 -5.41
C THR A 142 -12.98 -27.80 -6.35
N TYR A 143 -12.09 -28.66 -6.83
CA TYR A 143 -12.48 -29.82 -7.65
C TYR A 143 -11.70 -31.07 -7.28
N CYS A 144 -12.21 -32.21 -7.72
CA CYS A 144 -11.60 -33.52 -7.49
C CYS A 144 -11.43 -33.91 -6.01
N ALA A 145 -12.25 -33.37 -5.10
CA ALA A 145 -12.11 -33.74 -3.70
C ALA A 145 -12.49 -35.22 -3.44
N MET A 146 -11.85 -35.82 -2.43
CA MET A 146 -11.97 -37.24 -2.06
C MET A 146 -11.49 -38.23 -3.14
N THR A 147 -10.61 -37.80 -4.05
CA THR A 147 -10.04 -38.67 -5.11
C THR A 147 -8.59 -39.08 -4.83
N LYS A 148 -8.17 -39.07 -3.56
CA LYS A 148 -6.80 -39.46 -3.15
C LYS A 148 -6.49 -40.91 -3.55
N GLY A 149 -5.49 -41.06 -4.41
CA GLY A 149 -5.04 -42.34 -4.98
C GLY A 149 -5.67 -42.68 -6.34
N ASP A 150 -6.59 -41.87 -6.84
CA ASP A 150 -7.28 -42.06 -8.11
C ASP A 150 -7.04 -40.86 -9.05
N PRO A 151 -7.01 -41.08 -10.38
CA PRO A 151 -6.94 -39.99 -11.35
C PRO A 151 -8.26 -39.24 -11.40
N CYS A 152 -8.21 -37.91 -11.44
CA CYS A 152 -9.38 -37.06 -11.54
C CYS A 152 -9.08 -35.84 -12.41
N ASN A 153 -9.99 -35.55 -13.34
CA ASN A 153 -9.92 -34.42 -14.24
C ASN A 153 -11.27 -33.74 -14.38
N MET A 154 -11.23 -32.46 -14.70
CA MET A 154 -12.40 -31.62 -14.95
C MET A 154 -12.25 -30.93 -16.31
N THR A 155 -13.36 -30.81 -17.04
CA THR A 155 -13.37 -30.13 -18.35
C THR A 155 -14.29 -28.92 -18.27
N LEU A 156 -13.75 -27.74 -18.58
CA LEU A 156 -14.49 -26.48 -18.57
C LEU A 156 -14.73 -26.04 -20.03
N GLY A 157 -15.92 -26.33 -20.55
CA GLY A 157 -16.28 -26.04 -21.94
C GLY A 157 -15.36 -26.73 -22.95
N ASP A 158 -14.77 -25.95 -23.87
CA ASP A 158 -13.86 -26.42 -24.91
C ASP A 158 -12.37 -26.35 -24.51
N LEU A 159 -12.06 -25.98 -23.26
CA LEU A 159 -10.68 -25.93 -22.75
C LEU A 159 -10.09 -27.34 -22.60
N GLU A 160 -8.76 -27.42 -22.61
CA GLU A 160 -8.06 -28.66 -22.27
C GLU A 160 -8.40 -29.08 -20.82
N PRO A 161 -8.64 -30.38 -20.55
CA PRO A 161 -8.99 -30.83 -19.22
C PRO A 161 -7.91 -30.49 -18.18
N ILE A 162 -8.34 -29.91 -17.07
CA ILE A 162 -7.48 -29.67 -15.90
C ILE A 162 -7.47 -30.89 -14.98
N SER A 163 -6.36 -31.10 -14.28
CA SER A 163 -6.18 -32.22 -13.35
C SER A 163 -5.31 -31.80 -12.18
N LYS A 164 -5.55 -32.41 -11.02
CA LYS A 164 -4.65 -32.29 -9.86
C LYS A 164 -3.22 -32.72 -10.22
N ALA A 165 -2.22 -32.11 -9.59
CA ALA A 165 -0.82 -32.32 -9.95
C ALA A 165 -0.30 -33.76 -9.69
N GLY A 166 -0.96 -34.51 -8.79
CA GLY A 166 -0.65 -35.90 -8.51
C GLY A 166 -1.88 -36.73 -8.13
N ASP A 167 -1.92 -37.99 -8.55
CA ASP A 167 -3.00 -38.92 -8.20
C ASP A 167 -3.10 -39.16 -6.68
N ASP A 168 -2.05 -38.91 -5.91
CA ASP A 168 -2.00 -39.00 -4.46
C ASP A 168 -2.41 -37.71 -3.72
N HIS A 169 -2.74 -36.63 -4.44
CA HIS A 169 -3.28 -35.39 -3.88
C HIS A 169 -4.76 -35.57 -3.48
N GLU A 170 -5.20 -34.89 -2.41
CA GLU A 170 -6.55 -35.02 -1.87
C GLU A 170 -7.62 -34.31 -2.71
N ASN A 171 -7.30 -33.11 -3.21
CA ASN A 171 -8.11 -32.31 -4.11
C ASN A 171 -7.22 -31.27 -4.84
N ALA A 172 -7.84 -30.40 -5.62
CA ALA A 172 -7.19 -29.23 -6.21
C ALA A 172 -8.14 -28.03 -6.21
N VAL A 173 -7.58 -26.82 -6.31
CA VAL A 173 -8.31 -25.59 -6.61
C VAL A 173 -8.11 -25.26 -8.09
N PHE A 174 -9.16 -24.76 -8.73
CA PHE A 174 -9.08 -24.14 -10.05
C PHE A 174 -9.36 -22.64 -9.94
N LEU A 175 -8.70 -21.87 -10.80
CA LEU A 175 -9.01 -20.48 -11.07
C LEU A 175 -9.21 -20.35 -12.58
N ALA A 176 -10.31 -19.77 -13.02
CA ALA A 176 -10.65 -19.69 -14.42
C ALA A 176 -11.30 -18.36 -14.78
N SER A 177 -11.13 -17.94 -16.02
CA SER A 177 -11.82 -16.77 -16.59
C SER A 177 -12.88 -17.20 -17.58
N MET A 178 -14.03 -16.54 -17.53
CA MET A 178 -15.19 -16.81 -18.35
C MET A 178 -15.81 -15.51 -18.86
N THR A 179 -16.30 -15.51 -20.09
CA THR A 179 -17.11 -14.38 -20.58
C THR A 179 -18.46 -14.32 -19.86
N PRO A 180 -19.15 -13.16 -19.83
CA PRO A 180 -20.52 -13.04 -19.31
C PRO A 180 -21.54 -13.99 -19.96
N PHE A 181 -21.22 -14.60 -21.10
CA PHE A 181 -22.11 -15.48 -21.86
C PHE A 181 -21.84 -16.97 -21.63
N GLY A 182 -20.91 -17.33 -20.74
CA GLY A 182 -20.62 -18.72 -20.40
C GLY A 182 -19.51 -19.37 -21.24
N GLU A 183 -18.73 -18.59 -21.99
CA GLU A 183 -17.57 -19.11 -22.73
C GLU A 183 -16.32 -19.05 -21.86
N TRP A 184 -15.73 -20.22 -21.54
CA TRP A 184 -14.48 -20.33 -20.77
C TRP A 184 -13.28 -19.89 -21.62
N LEU A 185 -12.44 -19.01 -21.07
CA LEU A 185 -11.29 -18.41 -21.77
C LEU A 185 -9.98 -19.09 -21.41
N TRP A 186 -9.71 -19.26 -20.12
CA TRP A 186 -8.54 -19.93 -19.59
C TRP A 186 -8.85 -20.53 -18.21
N ALA A 187 -8.04 -21.51 -17.80
CA ALA A 187 -8.11 -22.11 -16.46
C ALA A 187 -6.71 -22.51 -15.99
N THR A 188 -6.41 -22.28 -14.71
CA THR A 188 -5.21 -22.73 -14.02
C THR A 188 -5.58 -23.54 -12.77
N THR A 189 -4.62 -24.27 -12.20
CA THR A 189 -4.88 -25.15 -11.06
C THR A 189 -3.76 -25.10 -10.03
N PHE A 190 -4.16 -25.14 -8.76
CA PHE A 190 -3.29 -25.20 -7.59
C PHE A 190 -3.59 -26.47 -6.81
N SER A 191 -2.57 -27.24 -6.44
CA SER A 191 -2.76 -28.44 -5.63
C SER A 191 -1.47 -28.85 -4.93
N ASN A 192 -1.61 -29.55 -3.81
CA ASN A 192 -0.53 -30.21 -3.10
C ASN A 192 -1.02 -31.58 -2.57
N PRO A 193 -0.17 -32.40 -1.90
CA PRO A 193 -0.57 -33.73 -1.44
C PRO A 193 -1.69 -33.79 -0.39
N TYR A 194 -2.11 -32.64 0.15
CA TYR A 194 -3.09 -32.49 1.22
C TYR A 194 -4.28 -31.63 0.76
N GLN A 195 -5.21 -31.39 1.68
CA GLN A 195 -6.39 -30.59 1.39
C GLN A 195 -6.04 -29.12 1.15
N ILE A 196 -6.68 -28.54 0.14
CA ILE A 196 -6.63 -27.10 -0.19
C ILE A 196 -8.06 -26.60 -0.43
N SER A 197 -8.42 -25.41 0.03
CA SER A 197 -9.73 -24.79 -0.24
C SER A 197 -9.59 -23.31 -0.57
N VAL A 198 -10.61 -22.78 -1.25
CA VAL A 198 -10.74 -21.33 -1.48
C VAL A 198 -11.41 -20.72 -0.26
N ILE A 199 -10.78 -19.69 0.30
CA ILE A 199 -11.39 -18.86 1.35
C ILE A 199 -12.18 -17.74 0.68
N ASP A 200 -11.52 -16.97 -0.19
CA ASP A 200 -12.12 -15.82 -0.85
C ASP A 200 -11.36 -15.42 -2.13
N LEU A 201 -12.01 -14.63 -2.98
CA LEU A 201 -11.49 -14.09 -4.24
C LEU A 201 -11.93 -12.64 -4.40
N MET A 202 -10.99 -11.76 -4.69
CA MET A 202 -11.23 -10.36 -5.02
C MET A 202 -10.47 -9.96 -6.29
N VAL A 203 -11.06 -9.09 -7.10
CA VAL A 203 -10.43 -8.41 -8.23
C VAL A 203 -10.31 -6.93 -7.89
N THR A 204 -9.08 -6.41 -7.92
CA THR A 204 -8.83 -4.99 -7.63
C THR A 204 -9.21 -4.10 -8.81
N ALA A 205 -9.30 -2.79 -8.59
CA ALA A 205 -9.55 -1.79 -9.63
C ALA A 205 -8.53 -1.83 -10.80
N ASN A 206 -7.33 -2.39 -10.57
CA ASN A 206 -6.28 -2.55 -11.57
C ASN A 206 -6.35 -3.90 -12.32
N ASP A 207 -7.45 -4.65 -12.20
CA ASP A 207 -7.63 -6.00 -12.77
C ASP A 207 -6.63 -7.04 -12.23
N GLU A 208 -6.10 -6.85 -11.03
CA GLU A 208 -5.30 -7.86 -10.34
C GLU A 208 -6.22 -8.80 -9.56
N ILE A 209 -5.97 -10.11 -9.66
CA ILE A 209 -6.75 -11.16 -9.03
C ILE A 209 -6.06 -11.57 -7.74
N HIS A 210 -6.76 -11.43 -6.62
CA HIS A 210 -6.30 -11.83 -5.28
C HIS A 210 -7.11 -13.05 -4.84
N LEU A 211 -6.42 -14.18 -4.64
CA LEU A 211 -7.05 -15.46 -4.28
C LEU A 211 -6.50 -15.97 -2.94
N ALA A 212 -7.34 -15.97 -1.91
CA ALA A 212 -7.00 -16.51 -0.60
C ALA A 212 -7.31 -18.01 -0.53
N LEU A 213 -6.30 -18.82 -0.20
CA LEU A 213 -6.39 -20.27 -0.13
C LEU A 213 -5.98 -20.77 1.25
N LEU A 214 -6.79 -21.67 1.81
CA LEU A 214 -6.40 -22.50 2.95
C LEU A 214 -5.63 -23.71 2.44
N HIS A 215 -4.45 -23.99 2.99
CA HIS A 215 -3.64 -25.12 2.59
C HIS A 215 -2.91 -25.80 3.76
N ARG A 216 -2.68 -27.11 3.62
CA ARG A 216 -1.70 -27.87 4.42
C ARG A 216 -0.53 -28.28 3.54
N ASP A 217 0.65 -28.39 4.12
CA ASP A 217 1.93 -28.57 3.40
C ASP A 217 2.27 -27.36 2.50
N SER A 218 3.47 -27.35 1.95
CA SER A 218 3.90 -26.24 1.09
C SER A 218 3.08 -26.13 -0.19
N LEU A 219 2.75 -24.91 -0.61
CA LEU A 219 2.10 -24.62 -1.90
C LEU A 219 3.04 -23.78 -2.77
N ALA A 220 3.27 -24.22 -4.00
CA ALA A 220 4.07 -23.48 -4.97
C ALA A 220 3.18 -22.80 -6.01
N SER A 221 3.54 -21.58 -6.41
CA SER A 221 2.93 -20.84 -7.51
C SER A 221 4.01 -19.96 -8.13
N GLY A 222 4.17 -19.99 -9.46
CA GLY A 222 5.31 -19.34 -10.11
C GLY A 222 6.65 -19.88 -9.61
N ASP A 223 7.56 -18.97 -9.26
CA ASP A 223 8.85 -19.28 -8.62
C ASP A 223 8.81 -19.21 -7.08
N ASP A 224 7.64 -18.85 -6.52
CA ASP A 224 7.43 -18.65 -5.10
C ASP A 224 6.86 -19.89 -4.39
N LEU A 225 7.14 -19.98 -3.09
CA LEU A 225 6.75 -21.10 -2.24
C LEU A 225 6.15 -20.59 -0.93
N ALA A 226 4.86 -20.84 -0.73
CA ALA A 226 4.20 -20.68 0.55
C ALA A 226 4.54 -21.87 1.44
N PRO A 227 5.24 -21.68 2.58
CA PRO A 227 5.46 -22.75 3.54
C PRO A 227 4.14 -23.14 4.22
N GLY A 228 3.96 -24.42 4.53
CA GLY A 228 2.80 -24.92 5.26
C GLY A 228 3.17 -26.02 6.24
N SER A 229 2.27 -26.31 7.18
CA SER A 229 2.42 -27.41 8.14
C SER A 229 1.65 -28.66 7.69
N LEU A 230 2.08 -29.83 8.18
CA LEU A 230 1.34 -31.09 7.98
C LEU A 230 0.23 -31.30 9.02
N SER A 231 0.26 -30.54 10.12
CA SER A 231 -0.68 -30.66 11.25
C SER A 231 -1.66 -29.51 11.35
N GLU A 232 -1.23 -28.31 10.96
CA GLU A 232 -2.00 -27.07 11.06
C GLU A 232 -2.30 -26.49 9.67
N ASP A 233 -3.48 -25.89 9.52
CA ASP A 233 -3.88 -25.16 8.32
C ASP A 233 -3.15 -23.80 8.24
N SER A 234 -2.73 -23.41 7.03
CA SER A 234 -2.07 -22.12 6.74
C SER A 234 -2.83 -21.41 5.61
N VAL A 235 -2.70 -20.08 5.53
CA VAL A 235 -3.33 -19.30 4.47
C VAL A 235 -2.28 -18.68 3.58
N VAL A 236 -2.56 -18.68 2.28
CA VAL A 236 -1.80 -17.95 1.28
C VAL A 236 -2.74 -17.10 0.45
N ILE A 237 -2.37 -15.86 0.22
CA ILE A 237 -3.04 -14.95 -0.72
C ILE A 237 -2.17 -14.90 -1.97
N LEU A 238 -2.67 -15.39 -3.08
CA LEU A 238 -2.00 -15.33 -4.38
C LEU A 238 -2.43 -14.05 -5.10
N ALA A 239 -1.48 -13.23 -5.52
CA ALA A 239 -1.71 -12.12 -6.44
C ALA A 239 -1.41 -12.59 -7.87
N LEU A 240 -2.37 -12.43 -8.78
CA LEU A 240 -2.25 -12.83 -10.18
C LEU A 240 -2.68 -11.71 -11.12
N ASP A 241 -2.15 -11.69 -12.33
CA ASP A 241 -2.64 -10.80 -13.39
C ASP A 241 -4.01 -11.25 -13.92
N ASN A 242 -4.64 -10.43 -14.77
CA ASN A 242 -5.91 -10.75 -15.43
C ASN A 242 -5.88 -11.99 -16.35
N GLY A 243 -4.68 -12.51 -16.66
CA GLY A 243 -4.45 -13.74 -17.41
C GLY A 243 -4.25 -14.97 -16.52
N GLY A 244 -4.31 -14.80 -15.20
CA GLY A 244 -4.06 -15.86 -14.22
C GLY A 244 -2.59 -16.22 -14.03
N ASN A 245 -1.67 -15.35 -14.45
CA ASN A 245 -0.24 -15.53 -14.22
C ASN A 245 0.14 -14.98 -12.84
N HIS A 246 1.06 -15.67 -12.16
CA HIS A 246 1.54 -15.30 -10.84
C HIS A 246 2.26 -13.93 -10.86
N LEU A 247 1.88 -13.05 -9.92
CA LEU A 247 2.57 -11.78 -9.62
C LEU A 247 3.32 -11.84 -8.29
N GLY A 248 2.73 -12.44 -7.26
CA GLY A 248 3.32 -12.59 -5.93
C GLY A 248 2.44 -13.41 -5.01
N MET A 249 2.87 -13.58 -3.76
CA MET A 249 2.05 -14.20 -2.71
C MET A 249 2.34 -13.67 -1.30
N HIS A 250 1.32 -13.70 -0.45
CA HIS A 250 1.41 -13.35 0.97
C HIS A 250 1.03 -14.53 1.84
N THR A 251 1.84 -14.85 2.84
CA THR A 251 1.65 -16.01 3.70
C THR A 251 1.17 -15.61 5.09
N VAL A 252 0.24 -16.39 5.63
CA VAL A 252 -0.29 -16.26 6.98
C VAL A 252 -0.13 -17.59 7.71
N PHE A 253 0.45 -17.53 8.89
CA PHE A 253 0.70 -18.71 9.73
C PHE A 253 -0.09 -18.62 11.03
N SER A 254 -0.68 -19.73 11.49
CA SER A 254 -1.28 -19.83 12.82
C SER A 254 -0.77 -21.07 13.56
N SER A 255 -0.78 -20.99 14.90
CA SER A 255 -0.43 -22.13 15.77
C SER A 255 -1.55 -23.16 15.91
N GLN A 256 -2.78 -22.77 15.53
CA GLN A 256 -3.96 -23.62 15.53
C GLN A 256 -4.55 -23.64 14.12
N ASN A 257 -5.46 -24.56 13.83
CA ASN A 257 -6.16 -24.52 12.56
C ASN A 257 -6.95 -23.22 12.46
N LEU A 258 -6.74 -22.52 11.34
CA LEU A 258 -7.65 -21.49 10.91
C LEU A 258 -8.90 -22.18 10.36
N ASP A 259 -10.06 -21.65 10.72
CA ASP A 259 -11.29 -22.03 10.05
C ASP A 259 -11.25 -21.53 8.59
N ASP A 260 -12.10 -22.08 7.73
CA ASP A 260 -12.30 -21.62 6.35
C ASP A 260 -13.05 -20.26 6.32
N SER A 261 -12.72 -19.37 7.28
CA SER A 261 -13.34 -18.08 7.54
C SER A 261 -12.29 -17.00 7.38
N GLY A 262 -12.41 -16.21 6.32
CA GLY A 262 -11.60 -15.04 6.02
C GLY A 262 -12.18 -14.29 4.83
N THR A 263 -11.80 -13.04 4.65
CA THR A 263 -12.34 -12.15 3.63
C THR A 263 -11.23 -11.23 3.11
N LEU A 264 -11.24 -10.96 1.80
CA LEU A 264 -10.36 -10.06 1.07
C LEU A 264 -11.14 -8.81 0.68
N CYS A 265 -10.57 -7.65 0.99
CA CYS A 265 -11.20 -6.37 0.66
C CYS A 265 -10.17 -5.37 0.15
N SER A 266 -10.63 -4.40 -0.62
CA SER A 266 -9.83 -3.25 -1.04
C SER A 266 -10.58 -1.96 -0.77
N ASP A 267 -9.86 -0.94 -0.31
CA ASP A 267 -10.44 0.39 -0.12
C ASP A 267 -10.45 1.20 -1.44
N TYR A 268 -11.13 2.35 -1.44
CA TYR A 268 -11.22 3.22 -2.62
C TYR A 268 -9.89 3.90 -2.98
N ASN A 269 -8.89 3.85 -2.09
CA ASN A 269 -7.53 4.32 -2.34
C ASN A 269 -6.63 3.23 -2.95
N GLY A 270 -7.16 2.02 -3.17
CA GLY A 270 -6.45 0.89 -3.77
C GLY A 270 -5.60 0.07 -2.80
N HIS A 271 -5.76 0.26 -1.49
CA HIS A 271 -5.10 -0.59 -0.50
C HIS A 271 -5.81 -1.94 -0.35
N THR A 272 -5.06 -3.01 -0.18
CA THR A 272 -5.62 -4.37 -0.03
C THR A 272 -5.50 -4.90 1.39
N TYR A 273 -6.54 -5.61 1.83
CA TYR A 273 -6.72 -6.10 3.19
C TYR A 273 -7.09 -7.58 3.21
N PHE A 274 -6.70 -8.26 4.28
CA PHE A 274 -7.18 -9.59 4.60
C PHE A 274 -7.58 -9.63 6.07
N ALA A 275 -8.80 -10.08 6.32
CA ALA A 275 -9.29 -10.31 7.67
C ALA A 275 -9.57 -11.80 7.90
N THR A 276 -9.23 -12.30 9.08
CA THR A 276 -9.46 -13.70 9.48
C THR A 276 -9.65 -13.81 10.98
N SER A 277 -10.21 -14.94 11.40
CA SER A 277 -10.33 -15.33 12.81
C SER A 277 -9.18 -16.26 13.20
N TYR A 278 -8.68 -16.19 14.44
CA TYR A 278 -7.57 -17.03 14.89
C TYR A 278 -7.61 -17.35 16.37
N LEU A 279 -6.91 -18.43 16.76
CA LEU A 279 -6.79 -18.89 18.15
C LEU A 279 -5.32 -19.00 18.57
N GLU A 280 -5.01 -18.52 19.77
CA GLU A 280 -3.69 -18.47 20.41
C GLU A 280 -2.68 -17.55 19.71
N TYR A 281 -2.34 -17.80 18.45
CA TYR A 281 -1.30 -17.08 17.73
C TYR A 281 -1.56 -17.06 16.22
N ILE A 282 -1.33 -15.90 15.59
CA ILE A 282 -1.29 -15.71 14.14
C ILE A 282 -0.12 -14.79 13.76
N SER A 283 0.47 -15.02 12.59
CA SER A 283 1.56 -14.22 12.02
C SER A 283 1.24 -13.88 10.58
N LEU A 284 1.19 -12.59 10.28
CA LEU A 284 1.03 -12.01 8.95
C LEU A 284 2.38 -11.41 8.58
N GLY A 285 3.25 -12.21 7.96
CA GLY A 285 4.67 -11.87 7.81
C GLY A 285 5.35 -11.69 9.17
N GLU A 286 5.95 -10.52 9.39
CA GLU A 286 6.60 -10.15 10.66
C GLU A 286 5.61 -9.65 11.73
N HIS A 287 4.35 -9.41 11.37
CA HIS A 287 3.32 -8.92 12.28
C HIS A 287 2.62 -10.07 12.99
N ALA A 288 2.99 -10.30 14.25
CA ALA A 288 2.42 -11.37 15.07
C ALA A 288 1.37 -10.84 16.05
N LEU A 289 0.26 -11.55 16.16
CA LEU A 289 -0.83 -11.28 17.11
C LEU A 289 -1.12 -12.52 17.96
N THR A 290 -1.67 -12.30 19.16
CA THR A 290 -1.99 -13.37 20.11
C THR A 290 -3.38 -13.22 20.69
N SER A 291 -4.11 -14.33 20.82
CA SER A 291 -5.43 -14.36 21.44
C SER A 291 -5.38 -14.96 22.84
N PHE A 292 -6.27 -14.50 23.72
CA PHE A 292 -6.41 -15.02 25.08
C PHE A 292 -7.89 -15.26 25.41
N GLY A 293 -8.22 -16.44 25.92
CA GLY A 293 -9.59 -16.81 26.30
C GLY A 293 -10.34 -17.56 25.20
N GLY A 294 -10.56 -16.91 24.06
CA GLY A 294 -11.22 -17.46 22.87
C GLY A 294 -10.54 -17.06 21.57
N SER A 295 -11.21 -17.27 20.44
CA SER A 295 -10.77 -16.77 19.13
C SER A 295 -10.88 -15.24 19.05
N HIS A 296 -9.89 -14.61 18.42
CA HIS A 296 -9.87 -13.17 18.13
C HIS A 296 -9.86 -12.95 16.62
N ILE A 297 -10.10 -11.72 16.18
CA ILE A 297 -9.95 -11.35 14.77
C ILE A 297 -8.58 -10.71 14.52
N ALA A 298 -8.07 -10.91 13.31
CA ALA A 298 -6.88 -10.26 12.78
C ALA A 298 -7.23 -9.62 11.45
N VAL A 299 -6.76 -8.38 11.25
CA VAL A 299 -6.82 -7.63 10.00
C VAL A 299 -5.40 -7.25 9.64
N GLY A 300 -5.00 -7.49 8.40
CA GLY A 300 -3.73 -7.02 7.88
C GLY A 300 -3.90 -6.29 6.56
N GLN A 301 -3.21 -5.17 6.42
CA GLN A 301 -3.01 -4.53 5.13
C GLN A 301 -1.77 -5.13 4.47
N TYR A 302 -1.86 -5.39 3.17
CA TYR A 302 -0.73 -5.84 2.37
C TYR A 302 -0.68 -5.09 1.04
N ASN A 303 0.48 -5.13 0.40
CA ASN A 303 0.75 -4.59 -0.93
C ASN A 303 1.76 -5.50 -1.65
N THR A 304 2.29 -5.07 -2.80
CA THR A 304 3.28 -5.85 -3.58
C THR A 304 4.56 -6.21 -2.82
N ASP A 305 4.97 -5.40 -1.84
CA ASP A 305 6.20 -5.62 -1.06
C ASP A 305 5.99 -6.53 0.15
N GLY A 306 4.73 -6.80 0.53
CA GLY A 306 4.38 -7.69 1.63
C GLY A 306 3.30 -7.12 2.55
N TRP A 307 3.30 -7.60 3.80
CA TRP A 307 2.43 -7.07 4.85
C TRP A 307 2.91 -5.70 5.32
N VAL A 308 2.02 -4.71 5.34
CA VAL A 308 2.31 -3.34 5.79
C VAL A 308 2.12 -3.22 7.30
N TRP A 309 1.00 -3.75 7.79
CA TRP A 309 0.70 -3.85 9.21
C TRP A 309 -0.30 -4.98 9.47
N ALA A 310 -0.40 -5.40 10.74
CA ALA A 310 -1.52 -6.22 11.22
C ALA A 310 -2.02 -5.69 12.56
N ASN A 311 -3.34 -5.66 12.73
CA ASN A 311 -4.01 -5.29 13.98
C ASN A 311 -5.10 -6.32 14.31
N GLY A 312 -5.40 -6.50 15.59
CA GLY A 312 -6.39 -7.47 16.05
C GLY A 312 -7.38 -6.86 17.03
N ALA A 313 -8.52 -7.52 17.16
CA ALA A 313 -9.54 -7.20 18.14
C ALA A 313 -10.11 -8.49 18.73
N GLY A 314 -10.59 -8.41 19.96
CA GLY A 314 -10.98 -9.61 20.68
C GLY A 314 -11.39 -9.35 22.12
N GLY A 315 -11.82 -10.40 22.80
CA GLY A 315 -12.08 -10.32 24.24
C GLY A 315 -12.03 -11.68 24.92
N THR A 316 -12.89 -11.91 25.91
CA THR A 316 -12.80 -13.11 26.76
C THR A 316 -13.50 -14.34 26.19
N GLY A 317 -14.39 -14.15 25.21
CA GLY A 317 -15.04 -15.21 24.45
C GLY A 317 -14.51 -15.29 23.02
N ASP A 318 -15.16 -16.14 22.23
CA ASP A 318 -14.84 -16.33 20.82
C ASP A 318 -15.40 -15.16 19.99
N SER A 319 -14.63 -14.75 19.01
CA SER A 319 -15.00 -13.73 18.01
C SER A 319 -14.57 -14.22 16.63
N ASN A 320 -15.34 -13.90 15.60
CA ASN A 320 -15.00 -14.19 14.22
C ASN A 320 -15.19 -12.95 13.33
N VAL A 321 -14.66 -13.02 12.11
CA VAL A 321 -14.99 -12.13 11.01
C VAL A 321 -15.86 -12.90 10.02
N ALA A 322 -16.93 -12.26 9.54
CA ALA A 322 -17.80 -12.80 8.51
C ALA A 322 -17.41 -12.20 7.15
N ASP A 323 -17.29 -10.87 7.09
CA ASP A 323 -17.04 -10.15 5.84
C ASP A 323 -16.48 -8.74 6.06
N CYS A 324 -15.96 -8.11 5.00
CA CYS A 324 -15.55 -6.72 4.99
C CYS A 324 -15.91 -5.99 3.68
N ASP A 325 -15.88 -4.66 3.72
CA ASP A 325 -15.98 -3.83 2.53
C ASP A 325 -15.10 -2.57 2.67
N GLY A 326 -14.66 -2.02 1.53
CA GLY A 326 -13.80 -0.85 1.43
C GLY A 326 -14.50 0.45 1.81
N ARG A 327 -13.84 1.30 2.60
CA ARG A 327 -14.35 2.65 2.93
C ARG A 327 -13.85 3.67 1.90
N PHE A 328 -14.71 4.62 1.53
CA PHE A 328 -14.33 5.73 0.65
C PHE A 328 -13.20 6.58 1.24
N GLY A 329 -13.29 6.94 2.52
CA GLY A 329 -12.23 7.65 3.26
C GLY A 329 -10.99 6.81 3.62
N GLY A 330 -10.81 5.63 3.02
CA GLY A 330 -9.71 4.71 3.27
C GLY A 330 -9.91 3.72 4.43
N GLY A 331 -9.25 2.57 4.34
CA GLY A 331 -9.46 1.43 5.25
C GLY A 331 -10.73 0.63 4.94
N ILE A 332 -11.18 -0.19 5.89
CA ILE A 332 -12.31 -1.11 5.69
C ILE A 332 -13.32 -1.04 6.83
N ALA A 333 -14.57 -1.38 6.53
CA ALA A 333 -15.54 -1.82 7.53
C ALA A 333 -15.59 -3.35 7.52
N LEU A 334 -15.84 -3.94 8.68
CA LEU A 334 -15.98 -5.37 8.83
C LEU A 334 -17.09 -5.73 9.80
N VAL A 335 -17.72 -6.87 9.54
CA VAL A 335 -18.75 -7.46 10.38
C VAL A 335 -18.36 -8.85 10.83
N GLY A 336 -18.90 -9.26 11.97
CA GLY A 336 -18.70 -10.60 12.49
C GLY A 336 -19.42 -10.80 13.81
N ASP A 337 -19.21 -11.95 14.43
CA ASP A 337 -19.89 -12.37 15.63
C ASP A 337 -18.95 -12.32 16.83
N PHE A 338 -19.52 -12.14 18.02
CA PHE A 338 -18.76 -12.20 19.26
C PHE A 338 -19.56 -12.80 20.42
N LEU A 339 -18.81 -13.38 21.36
CA LEU A 339 -19.30 -13.95 22.61
C LEU A 339 -18.68 -13.22 23.80
N GLN A 340 -19.50 -12.95 24.81
CA GLN A 340 -19.12 -12.24 26.03
C GLN A 340 -18.64 -10.82 25.73
N ASN A 341 -17.46 -10.43 26.19
CA ASN A 341 -16.92 -9.09 25.99
C ASN A 341 -16.08 -9.07 24.71
N MET A 342 -16.17 -7.97 23.95
CA MET A 342 -15.38 -7.71 22.75
C MET A 342 -14.79 -6.30 22.82
N THR A 343 -13.52 -6.14 22.41
CA THR A 343 -12.80 -4.86 22.45
C THR A 343 -12.00 -4.64 21.17
N PHE A 344 -12.05 -3.41 20.66
CA PHE A 344 -11.34 -2.94 19.47
C PHE A 344 -10.43 -1.78 19.88
N GLY A 345 -9.19 -2.09 20.27
CA GLY A 345 -8.31 -1.10 20.90
C GLY A 345 -8.91 -0.56 22.21
N GLU A 346 -9.25 0.72 22.25
CA GLU A 346 -9.89 1.38 23.40
C GLU A 346 -11.44 1.39 23.31
N LEU A 347 -12.02 0.80 22.25
CA LEU A 347 -13.46 0.75 22.02
C LEU A 347 -14.04 -0.54 22.60
N ASP A 348 -14.84 -0.41 23.65
CA ASP A 348 -15.51 -1.53 24.32
C ASP A 348 -16.93 -1.74 23.77
N LEU A 349 -17.27 -2.99 23.42
CA LEU A 349 -18.65 -3.37 23.10
C LEU A 349 -19.42 -3.79 24.36
N SER A 350 -20.74 -3.64 24.29
CA SER A 350 -21.62 -4.22 25.32
C SER A 350 -21.49 -5.75 25.29
N PRO A 351 -21.42 -6.42 26.45
CA PRO A 351 -21.28 -7.86 26.48
C PRO A 351 -22.46 -8.57 25.80
N SER A 352 -22.17 -9.59 25.00
CA SER A 352 -23.19 -10.38 24.32
C SER A 352 -24.10 -11.10 25.31
N VAL A 353 -25.37 -11.28 24.92
CA VAL A 353 -26.31 -12.10 25.71
C VAL A 353 -26.12 -13.57 25.35
N TRP A 354 -26.04 -13.84 24.05
CA TRP A 354 -25.69 -15.14 23.52
C TRP A 354 -24.64 -14.97 22.44
N VAL A 355 -24.98 -15.09 21.17
CA VAL A 355 -24.12 -14.61 20.07
C VAL A 355 -24.71 -13.31 19.58
N ASP A 356 -23.92 -12.26 19.62
CA ASP A 356 -24.28 -10.94 19.12
C ASP A 356 -23.30 -10.65 17.96
N PHE A 357 -23.69 -9.78 17.02
CA PHE A 357 -22.79 -9.38 15.92
C PHE A 357 -22.27 -7.97 16.12
N TYR A 358 -21.17 -7.63 15.46
CA TYR A 358 -20.59 -6.29 15.48
C TYR A 358 -20.40 -5.76 14.07
N GLU A 359 -20.30 -4.44 13.99
CA GLU A 359 -19.75 -3.69 12.86
C GLU A 359 -18.59 -2.83 13.39
N ALA A 360 -17.42 -2.95 12.78
CA ALA A 360 -16.22 -2.20 13.16
C ALA A 360 -15.50 -1.62 11.95
N HIS A 361 -14.94 -0.43 12.09
CA HIS A 361 -14.23 0.28 11.03
C HIS A 361 -12.77 0.47 11.44
N ILE A 362 -11.86 0.21 10.50
CA ILE A 362 -10.42 0.37 10.69
C ILE A 362 -9.88 1.27 9.57
N SER A 363 -9.00 2.21 9.91
CA SER A 363 -8.37 3.12 8.96
C SER A 363 -7.27 2.42 8.16
N SER A 364 -6.80 3.10 7.11
CA SER A 364 -5.72 2.61 6.25
C SER A 364 -4.37 2.45 6.96
N ASP A 365 -4.14 3.16 8.07
CA ASP A 365 -2.96 3.03 8.95
C ASP A 365 -3.14 1.99 10.08
N GLY A 366 -4.28 1.30 10.12
CA GLY A 366 -4.56 0.22 11.07
C GLY A 366 -5.13 0.67 12.41
N GLY A 367 -5.60 1.92 12.53
CA GLY A 367 -6.30 2.41 13.71
C GLY A 367 -7.78 2.02 13.74
N TRP A 368 -8.27 1.50 14.87
CA TRP A 368 -9.72 1.28 15.06
C TRP A 368 -10.45 2.62 15.19
N LEU A 369 -11.32 2.93 14.22
CA LEU A 369 -12.06 4.19 14.16
C LEU A 369 -13.38 4.11 14.91
N HIS A 370 -14.08 2.98 14.77
CA HIS A 370 -15.42 2.79 15.30
C HIS A 370 -15.71 1.30 15.51
N ALA A 371 -16.54 0.99 16.50
CA ALA A 371 -17.05 -0.35 16.72
C ALA A 371 -18.41 -0.29 17.43
N THR A 372 -19.40 -0.99 16.91
CA THR A 372 -20.73 -1.12 17.51
C THR A 372 -21.17 -2.58 17.55
N GLY A 373 -21.69 -3.03 18.68
CA GLY A 373 -22.26 -4.37 18.85
C GLY A 373 -23.79 -4.33 18.85
N PHE A 374 -24.40 -5.35 18.25
CA PHE A 374 -25.84 -5.50 18.08
C PHE A 374 -26.28 -6.89 18.51
N GLY A 375 -27.34 -6.94 19.30
CA GLY A 375 -27.92 -8.20 19.76
C GLY A 375 -29.21 -8.01 20.52
N GLY A 376 -29.86 -9.11 20.82
CA GLY A 376 -31.18 -9.14 21.43
C GLY A 376 -31.39 -10.34 22.32
N SER A 377 -32.48 -11.05 22.07
CA SER A 377 -32.88 -12.18 22.90
C SER A 377 -32.35 -13.52 22.40
N GLY A 378 -31.96 -13.63 21.12
CA GLY A 378 -31.53 -14.85 20.46
C GLY A 378 -30.04 -14.88 20.16
N ALA A 379 -29.67 -15.66 19.14
CA ALA A 379 -28.36 -15.59 18.50
C ALA A 379 -28.52 -14.78 17.21
N GLU A 380 -27.73 -13.72 17.09
CA GLU A 380 -27.68 -12.85 15.93
C GLU A 380 -26.29 -12.96 15.28
N HIS A 381 -26.28 -13.26 13.99
CA HIS A 381 -25.06 -13.46 13.22
C HIS A 381 -25.04 -12.51 12.03
N ALA A 382 -23.92 -11.83 11.81
CA ALA A 382 -23.67 -11.12 10.56
C ALA A 382 -23.11 -12.09 9.51
N ILE A 383 -23.48 -11.88 8.25
CA ILE A 383 -23.05 -12.74 7.15
C ILE A 383 -22.27 -11.94 6.10
N ASP A 384 -22.70 -10.72 5.81
CA ASP A 384 -22.19 -9.92 4.68
C ASP A 384 -22.40 -8.42 4.95
N ILE A 385 -21.51 -7.57 4.45
CA ILE A 385 -21.61 -6.11 4.55
C ILE A 385 -21.27 -5.46 3.20
N HIS A 386 -22.05 -4.46 2.82
CA HIS A 386 -21.71 -3.57 1.70
C HIS A 386 -21.71 -2.11 2.15
N LEU A 387 -20.71 -1.34 1.72
CA LEU A 387 -20.62 0.10 1.91
C LEU A 387 -20.94 0.84 0.61
N THR A 388 -21.89 1.77 0.72
CA THR A 388 -22.18 2.75 -0.34
C THR A 388 -21.07 3.82 -0.40
N GLU A 389 -21.03 4.59 -1.50
CA GLU A 389 -20.13 5.74 -1.63
C GLU A 389 -20.41 6.82 -0.57
N GLN A 390 -21.67 6.99 -0.13
CA GLN A 390 -22.05 7.87 0.99
C GLN A 390 -21.56 7.37 2.37
N GLY A 391 -20.99 6.16 2.43
CA GLY A 391 -20.52 5.53 3.66
C GLY A 391 -21.60 4.82 4.49
N ASP A 392 -22.81 4.66 3.94
CA ASP A 392 -23.86 3.84 4.55
C ASP A 392 -23.53 2.35 4.44
N SER A 393 -23.78 1.59 5.50
CA SER A 393 -23.58 0.14 5.55
C SER A 393 -24.90 -0.62 5.38
N ILE A 394 -24.94 -1.54 4.41
CA ILE A 394 -26.01 -2.51 4.24
C ILE A 394 -25.53 -3.84 4.83
N ILE A 395 -26.23 -4.34 5.84
CA ILE A 395 -25.82 -5.52 6.60
C ILE A 395 -26.84 -6.64 6.40
N LEU A 396 -26.35 -7.80 5.96
CA LEU A 396 -27.10 -9.05 5.91
C LEU A 396 -26.73 -9.92 7.10
N GLY A 397 -27.74 -10.55 7.69
CA GLY A 397 -27.48 -11.54 8.71
C GLY A 397 -28.66 -12.44 8.98
N LYS A 398 -28.55 -13.19 10.07
CA LYS A 398 -29.58 -14.11 10.53
C LYS A 398 -29.77 -14.03 12.04
N SER A 399 -30.98 -14.29 12.50
CA SER A 399 -31.35 -14.19 13.92
C SER A 399 -32.29 -15.31 14.34
N THR A 400 -32.11 -15.88 15.53
CA THR A 400 -33.07 -16.86 16.10
C THR A 400 -34.06 -16.23 17.07
N GLY A 401 -33.96 -14.91 17.31
CA GLY A 401 -34.78 -14.22 18.29
C GLY A 401 -35.10 -12.79 17.90
N THR A 402 -36.04 -12.20 18.62
CA THR A 402 -36.38 -10.79 18.44
C THR A 402 -35.24 -9.91 18.94
N PHE A 403 -34.82 -8.94 18.12
CA PHE A 403 -33.83 -7.92 18.44
C PHE A 403 -34.18 -6.59 17.78
N ALA A 404 -33.43 -5.53 18.08
CA ALA A 404 -33.69 -4.19 17.56
C ALA A 404 -32.45 -3.57 16.94
N LEU A 405 -32.66 -2.93 15.78
CA LEU A 405 -31.68 -2.13 15.05
C LEU A 405 -32.21 -0.70 15.00
N GLY A 406 -31.69 0.16 15.88
CA GLY A 406 -32.24 1.51 16.08
C GLY A 406 -33.69 1.47 16.57
N GLU A 407 -34.61 2.07 15.83
CA GLU A 407 -36.05 2.04 16.13
C GLU A 407 -36.77 0.80 15.54
N TYR A 408 -36.09 0.03 14.70
CA TYR A 408 -36.66 -1.13 14.01
C TYR A 408 -36.56 -2.38 14.88
N THR A 409 -37.71 -2.91 15.31
CA THR A 409 -37.77 -4.20 16.01
C THR A 409 -38.01 -5.32 15.02
N LEU A 410 -37.03 -6.21 14.88
CA LEU A 410 -37.08 -7.35 13.98
C LEU A 410 -37.74 -8.53 14.67
N ALA A 411 -38.80 -9.04 14.07
CA ALA A 411 -39.59 -10.12 14.66
C ALA A 411 -38.96 -11.47 14.38
N ASP A 412 -38.94 -12.30 15.42
CA ASP A 412 -38.78 -13.75 15.36
C ASP A 412 -40.06 -14.35 14.75
N ILE A 413 -39.97 -14.78 13.49
CA ILE A 413 -41.11 -15.14 12.63
C ILE A 413 -41.74 -16.45 13.07
N ASP A 414 -40.93 -17.38 13.59
CA ASP A 414 -41.39 -18.70 14.00
C ASP A 414 -41.52 -18.91 15.52
N ALA A 415 -41.02 -17.95 16.30
CA ALA A 415 -41.02 -17.90 17.76
C ALA A 415 -40.14 -18.98 18.43
N PHE A 416 -39.13 -19.50 17.72
CA PHE A 416 -38.18 -20.48 18.23
C PHE A 416 -36.79 -19.90 18.45
N ASN A 417 -36.58 -19.35 19.65
CA ASN A 417 -35.25 -18.99 20.13
C ASN A 417 -34.44 -20.22 20.58
N ASP A 418 -33.84 -20.91 19.61
CA ASP A 418 -32.87 -21.97 19.82
C ASP A 418 -31.63 -21.82 18.92
N GLY A 419 -30.83 -22.89 18.77
CA GLY A 419 -29.58 -22.86 17.98
C GLY A 419 -29.77 -23.23 16.51
N ASN A 420 -31.03 -23.41 16.10
CA ASN A 420 -31.50 -23.58 14.73
C ASN A 420 -32.74 -22.68 14.59
N HIS A 421 -33.39 -22.68 13.43
CA HIS A 421 -34.56 -21.82 13.16
C HIS A 421 -34.17 -20.35 13.11
N HIS A 422 -33.23 -20.03 12.24
CA HIS A 422 -32.85 -18.65 11.97
C HIS A 422 -33.83 -18.03 10.99
N ASP A 423 -34.10 -16.75 11.17
CA ASP A 423 -34.72 -15.85 10.19
C ASP A 423 -33.64 -14.98 9.56
N VAL A 424 -33.83 -14.58 8.31
CA VAL A 424 -32.97 -13.60 7.62
C VAL A 424 -33.29 -12.20 8.12
N PHE A 425 -32.28 -11.36 8.31
CA PHE A 425 -32.46 -9.92 8.44
C PHE A 425 -31.61 -9.14 7.43
N LEU A 426 -32.11 -7.98 7.05
CA LEU A 426 -31.43 -7.02 6.19
C LEU A 426 -31.69 -5.62 6.74
N GLY A 427 -30.68 -4.77 6.76
CA GLY A 427 -30.88 -3.36 7.10
C GLY A 427 -29.77 -2.46 6.58
N GLN A 428 -30.10 -1.19 6.44
CA GLN A 428 -29.17 -0.14 6.05
C GLN A 428 -28.98 0.82 7.24
N ARG A 429 -27.72 1.06 7.57
CA ARG A 429 -27.27 1.96 8.62
C ARG A 429 -26.48 3.09 7.98
N GLN A 430 -26.81 4.32 8.36
CA GLN A 430 -26.18 5.48 7.80
C GLN A 430 -24.79 5.74 8.38
N ALA A 431 -23.96 6.48 7.65
CA ALA A 431 -22.65 6.96 8.14
C ALA A 431 -22.74 7.73 9.48
N ASN A 432 -23.86 8.40 9.74
CA ASN A 432 -24.15 9.09 11.02
C ASN A 432 -24.53 8.15 12.19
N ASN A 433 -24.43 6.82 12.00
CA ASN A 433 -24.78 5.75 12.93
C ASN A 433 -26.28 5.51 13.19
N SER A 434 -27.18 6.21 12.52
CA SER A 434 -28.62 5.94 12.60
C SER A 434 -29.02 4.82 11.64
N TRP A 435 -30.08 4.08 11.98
CA TRP A 435 -30.64 3.07 11.08
C TRP A 435 -31.64 3.72 10.15
N ASP A 436 -31.46 3.52 8.85
CA ASP A 436 -32.40 4.02 7.88
C ASP A 436 -33.63 3.12 7.80
N TRP A 437 -33.41 1.82 7.58
CA TRP A 437 -34.43 0.79 7.59
C TRP A 437 -33.83 -0.55 8.01
N ALA A 438 -34.65 -1.41 8.59
CA ALA A 438 -34.30 -2.81 8.83
C ALA A 438 -35.56 -3.67 8.81
N LEU A 439 -35.42 -4.90 8.31
CA LEU A 439 -36.51 -5.87 8.19
C LEU A 439 -36.04 -7.30 8.44
N SER A 440 -36.99 -8.19 8.73
CA SER A 440 -36.77 -9.64 8.74
C SER A 440 -37.56 -10.34 7.64
N ALA A 441 -37.03 -11.45 7.15
CA ALA A 441 -37.59 -12.31 6.12
C ALA A 441 -37.36 -13.78 6.51
N GLY A 442 -38.27 -14.68 6.12
CA GLY A 442 -38.21 -16.09 6.53
C GLY A 442 -39.57 -16.73 6.72
N GLY A 443 -39.58 -17.86 7.40
CA GLY A 443 -40.69 -18.80 7.43
C GLY A 443 -40.89 -19.48 8.77
N GLN A 444 -41.14 -20.80 8.73
CA GLN A 444 -41.13 -21.67 9.93
C GLN A 444 -39.95 -22.64 9.90
N GLY A 445 -39.08 -22.46 8.91
CA GLY A 445 -37.91 -23.28 8.67
C GLY A 445 -36.67 -22.64 9.25
N ASP A 446 -35.53 -23.22 8.91
CA ASP A 446 -34.23 -22.59 9.12
C ASP A 446 -33.88 -21.82 7.84
N ASP A 447 -34.02 -20.49 7.88
CA ASP A 447 -33.78 -19.58 6.77
C ASP A 447 -32.36 -19.00 6.90
N LEU A 448 -31.45 -19.52 6.09
CA LEU A 448 -30.01 -19.26 6.21
C LEU A 448 -29.53 -18.42 5.01
N PRO A 449 -29.23 -17.12 5.20
CA PRO A 449 -28.60 -16.33 4.17
C PRO A 449 -27.15 -16.80 3.96
N SER A 450 -26.68 -16.70 2.72
CA SER A 450 -25.33 -17.11 2.33
C SER A 450 -24.42 -15.95 1.92
N MET A 451 -24.96 -14.96 1.21
CA MET A 451 -24.24 -13.73 0.81
C MET A 451 -25.23 -12.70 0.22
N MET A 452 -24.76 -11.47 0.11
CA MET A 452 -25.37 -10.34 -0.58
C MET A 452 -24.54 -9.97 -1.82
N ALA A 453 -25.19 -9.53 -2.89
CA ALA A 453 -24.52 -8.80 -3.96
C ALA A 453 -25.41 -7.66 -4.42
N MET A 454 -24.81 -6.60 -4.94
CA MET A 454 -25.57 -5.46 -5.44
C MET A 454 -26.01 -5.68 -6.88
N SER A 455 -27.26 -5.30 -7.17
CA SER A 455 -27.77 -5.25 -8.54
C SER A 455 -27.05 -4.15 -9.34
N ALA A 456 -27.21 -4.15 -10.67
CA ALA A 456 -26.70 -3.06 -11.50
C ALA A 456 -27.36 -1.69 -11.21
N LEU A 457 -28.42 -1.67 -10.39
CA LEU A 457 -29.13 -0.48 -9.91
C LEU A 457 -28.88 -0.26 -8.41
N GLY A 458 -27.77 -0.77 -7.86
CA GLY A 458 -27.35 -0.56 -6.47
C GLY A 458 -28.35 -1.07 -5.42
N SER A 459 -29.22 -2.03 -5.76
CA SER A 459 -30.16 -2.64 -4.82
C SER A 459 -29.69 -4.03 -4.38
N PRO A 460 -29.84 -4.42 -3.10
CA PRO A 460 -29.29 -5.67 -2.58
C PRO A 460 -30.04 -6.90 -3.10
N VAL A 461 -29.28 -7.89 -3.56
CA VAL A 461 -29.74 -9.24 -3.91
C VAL A 461 -29.17 -10.22 -2.90
N ILE A 462 -30.06 -10.92 -2.21
CA ILE A 462 -29.74 -11.82 -1.11
C ILE A 462 -29.87 -13.25 -1.58
N SER A 463 -28.83 -14.04 -1.38
CA SER A 463 -28.91 -15.49 -1.52
C SER A 463 -29.20 -16.14 -0.18
N PHE A 464 -30.08 -17.13 -0.18
CA PHE A 464 -30.42 -17.90 1.01
C PHE A 464 -30.78 -19.33 0.66
N ILE A 465 -30.81 -20.18 1.68
CA ILE A 465 -31.44 -21.49 1.63
C ILE A 465 -32.50 -21.57 2.70
N SER A 466 -33.54 -22.36 2.46
CA SER A 466 -34.54 -22.63 3.49
C SER A 466 -35.05 -24.06 3.42
N ASN A 467 -35.36 -24.62 4.59
CA ASN A 467 -35.99 -25.94 4.71
C ASN A 467 -37.51 -25.89 4.95
N GLY A 468 -38.11 -24.70 4.83
CA GLY A 468 -39.53 -24.47 4.97
C GLY A 468 -40.04 -23.39 4.02
N ASP A 469 -41.37 -23.29 3.90
CA ASP A 469 -42.00 -22.19 3.19
C ASP A 469 -41.77 -20.89 3.96
N GLY A 470 -41.55 -19.78 3.23
CA GLY A 470 -41.23 -18.48 3.81
C GLY A 470 -41.73 -17.28 3.00
N SER A 471 -41.61 -16.09 3.58
CA SER A 471 -41.92 -14.82 2.93
C SER A 471 -40.70 -13.92 2.95
N TYR A 472 -40.32 -13.43 1.78
CA TYR A 472 -39.16 -12.58 1.55
C TYR A 472 -39.66 -11.29 0.91
N GLY A 473 -39.83 -10.26 1.74
CA GLY A 473 -40.62 -9.08 1.38
C GLY A 473 -42.05 -9.47 0.98
N ALA A 474 -42.47 -9.06 -0.23
CA ALA A 474 -43.78 -9.39 -0.79
C ALA A 474 -43.82 -10.74 -1.54
N HIS A 475 -42.70 -11.47 -1.62
CA HIS A 475 -42.56 -12.68 -2.40
C HIS A 475 -42.65 -13.93 -1.51
N SER A 476 -43.42 -14.92 -1.95
CA SER A 476 -43.48 -16.23 -1.30
C SER A 476 -42.38 -17.15 -1.81
N PHE A 477 -41.71 -17.84 -0.89
CA PHE A 477 -40.82 -18.94 -1.18
C PHE A 477 -41.51 -20.26 -0.81
N ASP A 478 -41.68 -21.14 -1.80
CA ASP A 478 -42.29 -22.46 -1.62
C ASP A 478 -41.19 -23.52 -1.62
N GLN A 479 -41.00 -24.21 -0.50
CA GLN A 479 -40.00 -25.28 -0.39
C GLN A 479 -40.56 -26.58 -0.99
N ARG A 480 -39.74 -27.26 -1.79
CA ARG A 480 -40.09 -28.50 -2.50
C ARG A 480 -39.51 -29.73 -1.79
N ASN A 481 -38.22 -29.68 -1.41
CA ASN A 481 -37.50 -30.75 -0.70
C ASN A 481 -36.47 -30.14 0.27
N GLN A 482 -35.82 -30.99 1.10
CA GLN A 482 -34.81 -30.64 2.12
C GLN A 482 -34.48 -29.15 2.28
N TYR A 483 -33.36 -28.67 1.75
CA TYR A 483 -33.02 -27.25 1.66
C TYR A 483 -33.05 -26.86 0.19
N ASP A 484 -33.92 -25.93 -0.18
CA ASP A 484 -33.91 -25.31 -1.51
C ASP A 484 -33.28 -23.91 -1.39
N MET A 485 -32.73 -23.39 -2.50
CA MET A 485 -32.10 -22.07 -2.54
C MET A 485 -33.01 -21.02 -3.16
N GLY A 486 -32.87 -19.79 -2.70
CA GLY A 486 -33.57 -18.62 -3.20
C GLY A 486 -32.63 -17.43 -3.39
N LEU A 487 -32.99 -16.59 -4.34
CA LEU A 487 -32.38 -15.30 -4.60
C LEU A 487 -33.48 -14.26 -4.49
N TRP A 488 -33.29 -13.26 -3.64
CA TRP A 488 -34.27 -12.23 -3.37
C TRP A 488 -33.66 -10.85 -3.63
N LEU A 489 -34.17 -10.16 -4.65
CA LEU A 489 -33.88 -8.75 -4.88
C LEU A 489 -34.83 -7.91 -4.02
N TYR A 490 -34.25 -7.06 -3.16
CA TYR A 490 -35.00 -6.08 -2.40
C TYR A 490 -34.77 -4.69 -3.01
N GLU A 491 -35.85 -4.08 -3.51
CA GLU A 491 -35.84 -2.74 -4.10
C GLU A 491 -36.81 -1.86 -3.34
N THR A 492 -36.42 -0.62 -3.10
CA THR A 492 -37.23 0.41 -2.46
C THR A 492 -37.11 1.74 -3.18
N ASP A 493 -38.11 2.58 -2.96
CA ASP A 493 -38.22 3.99 -3.34
C ASP A 493 -38.84 4.63 -2.11
N LEU A 494 -37.98 5.15 -1.22
CA LEU A 494 -38.34 5.56 0.14
C LEU A 494 -39.10 6.89 0.15
N ASP A 495 -38.74 7.82 -0.73
CA ASP A 495 -39.31 9.16 -0.79
C ASP A 495 -40.38 9.35 -1.87
N LEU A 496 -40.57 8.35 -2.73
CA LEU A 496 -41.60 8.26 -3.77
C LEU A 496 -41.44 9.28 -4.91
N ASP A 497 -40.20 9.63 -5.25
CA ASP A 497 -39.90 10.53 -6.36
C ASP A 497 -39.82 9.83 -7.73
N GLY A 498 -39.78 8.50 -7.71
CA GLY A 498 -39.74 7.63 -8.89
C GLY A 498 -38.35 7.14 -9.28
N VAL A 499 -37.32 7.44 -8.49
CA VAL A 499 -35.99 6.85 -8.53
C VAL A 499 -35.92 5.75 -7.46
N LEU A 500 -35.15 4.69 -7.71
CA LEU A 500 -34.99 3.61 -6.73
C LEU A 500 -33.82 3.94 -5.83
N ASP A 501 -33.92 3.66 -4.53
CA ASP A 501 -32.93 4.02 -3.51
C ASP A 501 -31.49 3.58 -3.88
N GLY A 502 -31.35 2.46 -4.61
CA GLY A 502 -30.03 1.97 -5.04
C GLY A 502 -29.33 2.81 -6.12
N ILE A 503 -30.05 3.71 -6.80
CA ILE A 503 -29.49 4.69 -7.76
C ILE A 503 -29.90 6.13 -7.40
N ASP A 504 -30.52 6.33 -6.25
CA ASP A 504 -31.00 7.62 -5.80
C ASP A 504 -29.87 8.33 -5.06
N ASN A 505 -29.43 9.49 -5.55
CA ASN A 505 -28.41 10.28 -4.88
C ASN A 505 -28.94 11.02 -3.63
N CYS A 506 -30.27 11.03 -3.44
CA CYS A 506 -30.92 11.50 -2.22
C CYS A 506 -32.09 10.59 -1.80
N PRO A 507 -31.84 9.33 -1.34
CA PRO A 507 -32.88 8.30 -1.10
C PRO A 507 -34.02 8.67 -0.13
N LYS A 508 -33.95 9.82 0.54
CA LYS A 508 -34.92 10.28 1.53
C LYS A 508 -35.59 11.59 1.17
N LEU A 509 -35.12 12.26 0.12
CA LEU A 509 -35.54 13.58 -0.24
C LEU A 509 -35.80 13.68 -1.73
N ALA A 510 -37.09 13.60 -2.05
CA ALA A 510 -37.57 13.53 -3.41
C ALA A 510 -36.96 14.59 -4.34
N ASN A 511 -36.12 14.14 -5.27
CA ASN A 511 -35.39 14.92 -6.26
C ASN A 511 -35.34 14.13 -7.59
N SER A 512 -36.51 13.95 -8.20
CA SER A 512 -36.69 13.11 -9.40
C SER A 512 -35.83 13.48 -10.64
N ASP A 513 -35.15 14.62 -10.61
CA ASP A 513 -34.19 15.07 -11.61
C ASP A 513 -32.73 14.69 -11.31
N GLN A 514 -32.43 14.22 -10.09
CA GLN A 514 -31.15 13.68 -9.64
C GLN A 514 -29.99 14.63 -9.98
N ALA A 515 -30.21 15.92 -9.71
CA ALA A 515 -29.16 16.93 -9.85
C ALA A 515 -28.02 16.64 -8.85
N ASN A 516 -26.80 16.84 -9.32
CA ASN A 516 -25.55 16.64 -8.60
C ASN A 516 -24.49 17.52 -9.31
N LEU A 517 -24.23 18.70 -8.78
CA LEU A 517 -23.42 19.75 -9.43
C LEU A 517 -21.94 19.38 -9.48
N ASP A 518 -21.38 18.95 -8.35
CA ASP A 518 -19.96 18.58 -8.20
C ASP A 518 -19.67 17.10 -8.54
N ASN A 519 -20.71 16.28 -8.69
CA ASN A 519 -20.67 14.84 -8.95
C ASN A 519 -20.07 14.02 -7.80
N ASP A 520 -20.33 14.43 -6.56
CA ASP A 520 -19.99 13.64 -5.39
C ASP A 520 -21.02 12.51 -5.12
N ALA A 521 -20.99 11.93 -3.91
CA ALA A 521 -21.89 10.84 -3.57
C ALA A 521 -23.32 11.30 -3.19
N TYR A 522 -23.51 12.58 -2.89
CA TYR A 522 -24.79 13.18 -2.55
C TYR A 522 -25.38 13.87 -3.79
N GLY A 523 -26.65 14.28 -3.72
CA GLY A 523 -27.27 15.09 -4.77
C GLY A 523 -27.62 16.46 -4.22
N ASP A 524 -27.73 17.49 -5.09
CA ASP A 524 -27.97 18.89 -4.68
C ASP A 524 -29.11 19.07 -3.67
N ALA A 525 -30.08 18.16 -3.63
CA ALA A 525 -31.20 18.23 -2.70
C ALA A 525 -30.80 17.92 -1.24
N CYS A 526 -29.86 17.00 -1.04
CA CYS A 526 -29.46 16.44 0.24
C CYS A 526 -27.96 16.58 0.55
N ASP A 527 -27.22 17.18 -0.36
CA ASP A 527 -25.87 17.68 -0.14
C ASP A 527 -25.87 18.86 0.84
N LEU A 528 -24.77 19.05 1.55
CA LEU A 528 -24.53 20.17 2.44
C LEU A 528 -23.49 21.16 1.89
N ASP A 529 -22.83 20.82 0.79
CA ASP A 529 -21.79 21.58 0.10
C ASP A 529 -21.92 21.28 -1.40
N ILE A 530 -22.90 21.94 -2.05
CA ILE A 530 -23.39 21.53 -3.39
C ILE A 530 -22.34 21.68 -4.50
N ASP A 531 -21.40 22.63 -4.40
CA ASP A 531 -20.34 22.81 -5.39
C ASP A 531 -18.97 22.25 -4.96
N GLY A 532 -18.88 21.73 -3.73
CA GLY A 532 -17.76 20.94 -3.24
C GLY A 532 -16.51 21.76 -2.96
N ASP A 533 -16.66 23.04 -2.61
CA ASP A 533 -15.55 23.94 -2.33
C ASP A 533 -15.04 23.86 -0.87
N GLY A 534 -15.76 23.13 0.00
CA GLY A 534 -15.43 22.93 1.40
C GLY A 534 -16.12 23.89 2.37
N VAL A 535 -16.96 24.79 1.88
CA VAL A 535 -17.84 25.67 2.66
C VAL A 535 -19.26 25.09 2.64
N LEU A 536 -19.93 25.07 3.79
CA LEU A 536 -21.29 24.53 3.83
C LEU A 536 -22.28 25.53 3.28
N ASP A 537 -23.30 25.06 2.54
CA ASP A 537 -24.36 25.88 1.94
C ASP A 537 -25.03 26.88 2.91
N GLU A 538 -25.03 26.59 4.21
CA GLU A 538 -25.64 27.44 5.24
C GLU A 538 -24.84 28.69 5.60
N VAL A 539 -23.54 28.70 5.27
CA VAL A 539 -22.61 29.80 5.47
C VAL A 539 -21.97 30.28 4.17
N ASP A 540 -22.26 29.62 3.06
CA ASP A 540 -21.81 29.96 1.71
C ASP A 540 -22.75 30.99 1.04
N GLU A 541 -22.19 32.07 0.51
CA GLU A 541 -22.89 33.10 -0.28
C GLU A 541 -23.06 32.70 -1.76
N CYS A 542 -22.26 31.75 -2.23
CA CYS A 542 -22.21 31.17 -3.57
C CYS A 542 -22.45 29.63 -3.62
N PRO A 543 -23.48 29.05 -2.97
CA PRO A 543 -23.68 27.60 -2.79
C PRO A 543 -24.01 26.78 -4.05
N THR A 544 -23.89 27.35 -5.24
CA THR A 544 -24.04 26.66 -6.52
C THR A 544 -23.06 27.24 -7.54
N GLY A 545 -21.86 27.58 -7.07
CA GLY A 545 -20.81 28.28 -7.78
C GLY A 545 -20.04 27.41 -8.76
N GLU A 546 -18.83 27.85 -9.09
CA GLU A 546 -17.89 27.11 -9.92
C GLU A 546 -17.33 25.92 -9.14
N ILE A 547 -17.38 24.71 -9.70
CA ILE A 547 -16.80 23.52 -9.05
C ILE A 547 -15.29 23.41 -9.30
N GLY A 548 -14.60 22.61 -8.48
CA GLY A 548 -13.21 22.17 -8.74
C GLY A 548 -12.12 23.09 -8.19
N TRP A 549 -12.45 23.87 -7.16
CA TRP A 549 -11.51 24.61 -6.30
C TRP A 549 -11.89 24.34 -4.84
N MET A 550 -11.08 24.81 -3.89
CA MET A 550 -11.36 24.70 -2.46
C MET A 550 -11.22 26.08 -1.83
N ALA A 551 -12.18 26.47 -1.01
CA ALA A 551 -12.11 27.69 -0.21
C ALA A 551 -10.90 27.69 0.73
N ASN A 552 -10.13 28.76 0.65
CA ASN A 552 -8.96 29.02 1.50
C ASN A 552 -8.55 30.48 1.34
N ALA A 553 -7.74 30.98 2.28
CA ALA A 553 -7.32 32.39 2.35
C ALA A 553 -6.64 32.97 1.08
N LEU A 554 -6.28 32.16 0.09
CA LEU A 554 -5.74 32.65 -1.19
C LEU A 554 -6.81 32.80 -2.28
N SER A 555 -7.88 32.01 -2.25
CA SER A 555 -8.92 31.94 -3.30
C SER A 555 -10.33 32.34 -2.85
N ASP A 556 -10.52 32.50 -1.55
CA ASP A 556 -11.72 32.98 -0.86
C ASP A 556 -11.20 33.75 0.37
N HIS A 557 -11.01 35.06 0.20
CA HIS A 557 -10.28 35.90 1.13
C HIS A 557 -11.09 36.17 2.41
N ASP A 558 -12.39 36.47 2.30
CA ASP A 558 -13.26 36.72 3.43
C ASP A 558 -13.93 35.45 4.02
N SER A 559 -13.76 34.31 3.35
CA SER A 559 -14.26 32.99 3.75
C SER A 559 -15.78 32.85 3.66
N ASP A 560 -16.39 33.48 2.67
CA ASP A 560 -17.83 33.44 2.42
C ASP A 560 -18.27 32.33 1.45
N GLY A 561 -17.34 31.54 0.88
CA GLY A 561 -17.60 30.47 -0.09
C GLY A 561 -17.71 30.96 -1.54
N CYS A 562 -17.53 32.26 -1.79
CA CYS A 562 -17.42 32.80 -3.14
C CYS A 562 -15.96 32.86 -3.58
N ARG A 563 -15.71 32.42 -4.81
CA ARG A 563 -14.36 32.48 -5.36
C ARG A 563 -13.98 33.90 -5.78
N ASP A 564 -12.98 34.50 -5.11
CA ASP A 564 -12.47 35.86 -5.33
C ASP A 564 -12.45 36.27 -6.81
N ILE A 565 -11.84 35.44 -7.66
CA ILE A 565 -11.53 35.81 -9.05
C ILE A 565 -12.74 35.77 -10.00
N THR A 566 -13.82 35.06 -9.64
CA THR A 566 -14.90 34.71 -10.60
C THR A 566 -16.30 34.99 -10.10
N GLU A 567 -16.57 34.83 -8.81
CA GLU A 567 -17.93 34.78 -8.27
C GLU A 567 -18.15 35.76 -7.13
N ASP A 568 -17.10 36.05 -6.38
CA ASP A 568 -17.07 37.16 -5.44
C ASP A 568 -16.96 38.51 -6.18
N MET A 569 -17.56 39.55 -5.61
CA MET A 569 -17.48 40.93 -6.09
C MET A 569 -16.93 41.90 -5.04
N ASP A 570 -16.67 41.44 -3.81
CA ASP A 570 -16.24 42.21 -2.64
C ASP A 570 -15.35 41.31 -1.76
N ASP A 571 -14.12 41.03 -2.24
CA ASP A 571 -13.21 40.00 -1.69
C ASP A 571 -12.95 40.13 -0.17
N ASP A 572 -13.18 41.29 0.48
CA ASP A 572 -12.96 41.51 1.92
C ASP A 572 -14.21 41.98 2.71
N GLU A 573 -15.37 42.02 2.07
CA GLU A 573 -16.70 42.41 2.58
C GLU A 573 -16.68 43.77 3.32
N ASP A 574 -15.90 44.72 2.81
CA ASP A 574 -15.82 46.07 3.37
C ASP A 574 -16.96 47.00 2.87
N GLY A 575 -17.68 46.55 1.83
CA GLY A 575 -18.80 47.23 1.19
C GLY A 575 -18.45 48.02 -0.08
N ILE A 576 -17.23 47.90 -0.60
CA ILE A 576 -16.71 48.51 -1.83
C ILE A 576 -16.29 47.40 -2.80
N PHE A 577 -17.09 47.16 -3.84
CA PHE A 577 -16.74 46.14 -4.84
C PHE A 577 -15.34 46.30 -5.44
N ASP A 578 -14.67 45.18 -5.74
CA ASP A 578 -13.26 45.13 -6.18
C ASP A 578 -12.95 46.00 -7.41
N GLU A 579 -13.93 46.19 -8.32
CA GLU A 579 -13.75 47.07 -9.50
C GLU A 579 -13.51 48.54 -9.09
N TYR A 580 -13.96 48.94 -7.91
CA TYR A 580 -13.87 50.27 -7.34
C TYR A 580 -12.96 50.36 -6.11
N ASP A 581 -12.48 49.22 -5.62
CA ASP A 581 -11.58 49.11 -4.48
C ASP A 581 -10.10 49.21 -4.92
N LEU A 582 -9.29 49.97 -4.16
CA LEU A 582 -7.83 50.01 -4.32
C LEU A 582 -7.10 48.97 -3.45
N CYS A 583 -7.79 48.41 -2.47
CA CYS A 583 -7.41 47.36 -1.55
C CYS A 583 -8.42 46.19 -1.54
N PRO A 584 -8.70 45.50 -2.68
CA PRO A 584 -9.73 44.44 -2.73
C PRO A 584 -9.59 43.33 -1.68
N LYS A 585 -8.35 43.01 -1.28
CA LYS A 585 -8.06 42.01 -0.23
C LYS A 585 -7.65 42.68 1.09
N GLY A 586 -8.43 43.66 1.53
CA GLY A 586 -8.21 44.36 2.78
C GLY A 586 -8.59 43.52 4.02
N PRO A 587 -8.63 44.12 5.22
CA PRO A 587 -8.83 43.41 6.45
C PRO A 587 -10.29 42.99 6.65
N ILE A 588 -10.53 41.67 6.61
CA ILE A 588 -11.82 41.04 6.86
C ILE A 588 -12.50 41.58 8.13
N GLY A 589 -13.74 42.07 7.98
CA GLY A 589 -14.56 42.60 9.08
C GLY A 589 -14.31 44.07 9.43
N TRP A 590 -13.45 44.76 8.67
CA TRP A 590 -13.49 46.21 8.54
C TRP A 590 -14.58 46.60 7.52
N VAL A 591 -15.08 47.83 7.58
CA VAL A 591 -16.12 48.31 6.67
C VAL A 591 -15.81 49.75 6.31
N SER A 592 -15.83 50.10 5.03
CA SER A 592 -15.59 51.45 4.54
C SER A 592 -16.73 52.40 4.98
N THR A 593 -16.36 53.51 5.63
CA THR A 593 -17.29 54.56 6.04
C THR A 593 -16.66 55.95 5.86
N GLU A 594 -17.49 56.99 5.73
CA GLU A 594 -17.02 58.39 5.62
C GLU A 594 -16.13 58.87 6.81
N GLU A 595 -16.02 58.10 7.90
CA GLU A 595 -15.20 58.44 9.08
C GLU A 595 -13.83 57.74 9.14
N ASN A 596 -13.67 56.57 8.52
CA ASN A 596 -12.45 55.72 8.54
C ASN A 596 -11.82 55.48 7.15
N ASP A 597 -12.53 55.89 6.09
CA ASP A 597 -12.07 55.94 4.71
C ASP A 597 -12.63 57.24 4.09
N ILE A 598 -11.81 58.30 4.13
CA ILE A 598 -12.22 59.65 3.72
C ILE A 598 -12.47 59.73 2.21
N GLU A 599 -11.80 58.89 1.42
CA GLU A 599 -11.84 58.87 -0.05
C GLU A 599 -12.90 57.91 -0.60
N SER A 600 -13.35 56.96 0.23
CA SER A 600 -14.22 55.85 -0.14
C SER A 600 -13.60 55.02 -1.26
N ASP A 601 -12.33 54.68 -1.11
CA ASP A 601 -11.56 53.88 -2.07
C ASP A 601 -11.28 52.45 -1.62
N GLY A 602 -11.88 52.03 -0.48
CA GLY A 602 -11.78 50.68 0.07
C GLY A 602 -10.50 50.42 0.87
N CYS A 603 -9.62 51.42 0.93
CA CYS A 603 -8.45 51.37 1.79
C CYS A 603 -8.68 52.11 3.12
N SER A 604 -8.22 51.55 4.23
CA SER A 604 -8.23 52.25 5.53
C SER A 604 -7.18 53.35 5.57
N ASP A 605 -7.52 54.49 6.17
CA ASP A 605 -6.64 55.66 6.34
C ASP A 605 -5.50 55.48 7.38
N GLU A 606 -5.22 54.25 7.85
CA GLU A 606 -4.16 53.98 8.85
C GLU A 606 -2.79 53.78 8.16
N ASP A 607 -1.79 54.53 8.63
CA ASP A 607 -0.37 54.47 8.22
C ASP A 607 0.45 54.45 9.52
N SER A 608 0.91 53.26 9.92
CA SER A 608 1.47 52.97 11.23
C SER A 608 2.90 53.51 11.40
N ASP A 609 3.64 53.68 10.32
CA ASP A 609 5.05 54.09 10.33
C ASP A 609 5.34 55.45 9.66
N ASP A 610 4.29 56.13 9.19
CA ASP A 610 4.26 57.47 8.60
C ASP A 610 5.14 57.58 7.33
N ASP A 611 5.26 56.52 6.53
CA ASP A 611 6.12 56.49 5.34
C ASP A 611 5.45 56.99 4.05
N GLY A 612 4.12 57.10 4.07
CA GLY A 612 3.28 57.59 2.98
C GLY A 612 2.50 56.53 2.21
N PHE A 613 2.58 55.26 2.62
CA PHE A 613 1.68 54.18 2.22
C PHE A 613 0.77 53.81 3.41
N VAL A 614 -0.50 53.50 3.15
CA VAL A 614 -1.38 52.99 4.20
C VAL A 614 -1.02 51.52 4.48
N ASP A 615 -1.23 51.07 5.71
CA ASP A 615 -0.81 49.74 6.21
C ASP A 615 -1.26 48.58 5.30
N GLN A 616 -2.38 48.74 4.59
CA GLN A 616 -2.93 47.71 3.67
C GLN A 616 -2.20 47.65 2.31
N THR A 617 -1.55 48.73 1.90
CA THR A 617 -0.80 48.84 0.64
C THR A 617 0.71 48.86 0.84
N ASP A 618 1.14 48.81 2.10
CA ASP A 618 2.53 48.85 2.52
C ASP A 618 3.06 47.42 2.66
N ASN A 619 4.08 47.05 1.89
CA ASN A 619 4.74 45.75 2.00
C ASN A 619 5.65 45.63 3.24
N CYS A 620 5.81 46.70 4.04
CA CYS A 620 6.41 46.69 5.37
C CYS A 620 5.68 47.64 6.36
N PRO A 621 4.42 47.35 6.77
CA PRO A 621 3.54 48.29 7.52
C PRO A 621 4.06 48.82 8.86
N ALA A 622 5.15 48.24 9.39
CA ALA A 622 5.74 48.64 10.65
C ALA A 622 7.14 49.26 10.51
N MET A 623 7.68 49.33 9.28
CA MET A 623 9.04 49.76 8.99
C MET A 623 9.14 50.58 7.70
N ALA A 624 9.08 51.90 7.89
CA ALA A 624 9.12 52.89 6.83
C ALA A 624 10.11 52.56 5.71
N ASN A 625 9.54 52.23 4.54
CA ASN A 625 10.23 51.87 3.32
C ASN A 625 9.57 52.58 2.11
N PRO A 626 9.74 53.92 1.96
CA PRO A 626 8.99 54.72 0.96
C PRO A 626 9.24 54.37 -0.52
N THR A 627 10.11 53.40 -0.80
CA THR A 627 10.35 52.86 -2.13
C THR A 627 9.52 51.61 -2.44
N GLN A 628 8.94 50.96 -1.43
CA GLN A 628 8.21 49.68 -1.54
C GLN A 628 9.02 48.68 -2.38
N ALA A 629 10.32 48.58 -2.06
CA ALA A 629 11.22 47.68 -2.76
C ALA A 629 10.97 46.27 -2.23
N ASP A 630 10.88 45.33 -3.15
CA ASP A 630 10.53 43.93 -2.96
C ASP A 630 11.24 43.20 -4.11
N LEU A 631 12.35 42.55 -3.79
CA LEU A 631 13.30 42.00 -4.76
C LEU A 631 12.78 40.70 -5.37
N ASP A 632 12.20 39.81 -4.57
CA ASP A 632 11.67 38.51 -5.00
C ASP A 632 10.18 38.57 -5.41
N ASN A 633 9.46 39.64 -5.05
CA ASN A 633 8.04 39.86 -5.29
C ASN A 633 7.13 38.89 -4.52
N ASP A 634 7.53 38.49 -3.31
CA ASP A 634 6.70 37.69 -2.42
C ASP A 634 5.63 38.52 -1.67
N GLY A 635 5.70 39.85 -1.76
CA GLY A 635 4.80 40.80 -1.11
C GLY A 635 5.30 41.33 0.23
N LEU A 636 6.47 40.90 0.69
CA LEU A 636 7.21 41.50 1.80
C LEU A 636 8.28 42.45 1.25
N GLY A 637 8.41 43.64 1.84
CA GLY A 637 9.43 44.57 1.38
C GLY A 637 10.84 44.22 1.87
N ASP A 638 11.88 44.52 1.08
CA ASP A 638 13.31 44.27 1.39
C ASP A 638 13.77 44.75 2.79
N VAL A 639 13.04 45.69 3.39
CA VAL A 639 13.35 46.27 4.70
C VAL A 639 12.89 45.38 5.84
N CYS A 640 11.79 44.66 5.65
CA CYS A 640 11.17 43.76 6.63
C CYS A 640 11.31 42.28 6.30
N ASP A 641 11.78 41.97 5.11
CA ASP A 641 12.09 40.63 4.67
C ASP A 641 13.46 40.13 5.17
N LEU A 642 13.49 38.88 5.61
CA LEU A 642 14.66 38.17 6.11
C LEU A 642 15.34 37.32 5.03
N ASP A 643 14.68 37.07 3.89
CA ASP A 643 15.14 36.27 2.76
C ASP A 643 14.80 37.04 1.47
N LYS A 644 15.64 38.03 1.13
CA LYS A 644 15.23 39.13 0.24
C LYS A 644 15.08 38.72 -1.22
N ASP A 645 15.81 37.71 -1.64
CA ASP A 645 15.83 37.14 -2.99
C ASP A 645 14.99 35.87 -3.11
N GLY A 646 14.44 35.39 -1.99
CA GLY A 646 13.45 34.33 -1.93
C GLY A 646 14.03 32.96 -2.28
N ASP A 647 15.32 32.75 -2.02
CA ASP A 647 16.00 31.49 -2.31
C ASP A 647 15.83 30.45 -1.20
N GLY A 648 15.28 30.84 -0.05
CA GLY A 648 15.00 29.96 1.09
C GLY A 648 16.08 29.99 2.17
N ILE A 649 17.18 30.73 2.00
CA ILE A 649 18.24 30.91 3.00
C ILE A 649 18.15 32.32 3.61
N PRO A 650 17.88 32.46 4.92
CA PRO A 650 17.67 33.77 5.53
C PRO A 650 18.98 34.46 5.94
N ILE A 651 18.98 35.80 5.90
CA ILE A 651 20.06 36.63 6.46
C ILE A 651 20.15 36.42 7.98
N PRO A 652 21.33 36.16 8.58
CA PRO A 652 22.67 36.39 8.03
C PRO A 652 23.38 35.14 7.51
N ASP A 653 22.67 34.00 7.38
CA ASP A 653 23.26 32.73 6.97
C ASP A 653 23.47 32.67 5.45
N ASP A 654 22.78 33.54 4.71
CA ASP A 654 22.90 33.77 3.27
C ASP A 654 24.09 34.70 2.92
N ASN A 655 25.01 34.17 2.09
CA ASN A 655 26.21 34.83 1.58
C ASN A 655 25.97 35.66 0.30
N CYS A 656 24.85 35.43 -0.40
CA CYS A 656 24.44 36.09 -1.63
C CYS A 656 23.06 36.82 -1.57
N PRO A 657 22.76 37.65 -0.54
CA PRO A 657 21.39 38.11 -0.17
C PRO A 657 20.73 39.18 -1.05
N ASN A 658 21.18 39.33 -2.30
CA ASN A 658 20.58 40.27 -3.26
C ASN A 658 20.60 39.70 -4.68
N ASP A 659 20.36 38.41 -4.81
CA ASP A 659 20.28 37.74 -6.09
C ASP A 659 19.13 38.27 -6.92
N ILE A 660 19.46 38.64 -8.17
CA ILE A 660 18.52 39.33 -9.07
C ILE A 660 17.67 38.30 -9.84
N GLN A 661 18.09 37.04 -9.85
CA GLN A 661 17.34 35.94 -10.44
C GLN A 661 16.65 35.20 -9.31
N SER A 662 15.36 34.97 -9.41
CA SER A 662 14.63 34.13 -8.47
C SER A 662 14.97 32.67 -8.76
N TRP A 663 15.51 31.98 -7.76
CA TRP A 663 15.78 30.56 -7.70
C TRP A 663 15.55 30.10 -6.26
N VAL A 664 15.67 28.80 -5.97
CA VAL A 664 15.52 28.26 -4.61
C VAL A 664 16.74 27.39 -4.33
N SER A 665 17.34 27.57 -3.16
CA SER A 665 18.44 26.77 -2.65
C SER A 665 18.00 25.34 -2.41
N PHE A 666 18.73 24.43 -3.06
CA PHE A 666 18.69 23.01 -2.76
C PHE A 666 20.11 22.47 -2.88
N SER A 667 20.41 21.44 -2.10
CA SER A 667 21.66 20.65 -2.13
C SER A 667 22.21 20.17 -3.49
N TRP A 668 21.53 20.41 -4.61
CA TRP A 668 21.97 20.04 -5.96
C TRP A 668 22.30 21.25 -6.87
N ASN A 669 21.98 22.48 -6.45
CA ASN A 669 22.31 23.73 -7.15
C ASN A 669 22.90 24.81 -6.23
N ASP A 670 22.98 24.52 -4.94
CA ASP A 670 23.67 25.26 -3.89
C ASP A 670 24.19 24.14 -2.98
N TYR A 671 25.44 23.74 -3.19
CA TYR A 671 25.96 22.50 -2.61
C TYR A 671 26.24 22.65 -1.11
N ASP A 672 26.80 23.75 -0.65
CA ASP A 672 27.06 24.00 0.77
C ASP A 672 25.86 24.60 1.54
N GLU A 673 24.79 24.98 0.82
CA GLU A 673 23.55 25.60 1.32
C GLU A 673 23.76 27.00 1.92
N ASP A 674 24.68 27.78 1.34
CA ASP A 674 25.03 29.13 1.80
C ASP A 674 24.23 30.27 1.13
N GLY A 675 23.30 29.94 0.22
CA GLY A 675 22.50 30.92 -0.52
C GLY A 675 23.18 31.42 -1.80
N CYS A 676 24.30 30.85 -2.21
CA CYS A 676 24.96 31.17 -3.48
C CYS A 676 24.77 30.05 -4.52
N LEU A 677 24.36 30.43 -5.73
CA LEU A 677 24.13 29.46 -6.82
C LEU A 677 25.46 28.98 -7.44
N ASP A 678 25.79 27.69 -7.27
CA ASP A 678 26.98 26.97 -7.80
C ASP A 678 27.33 27.39 -9.25
N GLU A 679 26.32 27.42 -10.15
CA GLU A 679 26.58 27.64 -11.58
C GLU A 679 27.13 29.05 -11.90
N THR A 680 26.88 30.04 -11.05
CA THR A 680 27.07 31.45 -11.44
C THR A 680 27.63 32.41 -10.39
N MET A 681 27.36 32.18 -9.10
CA MET A 681 27.61 33.16 -8.04
C MET A 681 28.41 32.59 -6.87
N ASP A 682 28.61 31.27 -6.83
CA ASP A 682 29.54 30.59 -5.96
C ASP A 682 30.85 30.22 -6.71
N GLU A 683 31.99 30.27 -6.03
CA GLU A 683 33.30 29.83 -6.56
C GLU A 683 33.99 28.81 -5.62
N ASP A 684 33.30 28.34 -4.58
CA ASP A 684 33.77 27.46 -3.50
C ASP A 684 32.59 26.56 -3.04
N ASP A 685 32.12 25.69 -3.95
CA ASP A 685 30.80 25.03 -3.88
C ASP A 685 30.58 24.21 -2.57
N ASP A 686 31.63 23.79 -1.87
CA ASP A 686 31.53 23.05 -0.60
C ASP A 686 32.00 23.80 0.66
N ASP A 687 32.35 25.08 0.53
CA ASP A 687 32.88 25.97 1.60
C ASP A 687 33.99 25.30 2.43
N ASP A 688 34.99 24.76 1.74
CA ASP A 688 36.19 24.19 2.33
C ASP A 688 37.38 25.17 2.34
N SER A 689 37.19 26.37 1.78
CA SER A 689 38.17 27.45 1.62
C SER A 689 39.14 27.30 0.44
N VAL A 690 38.93 26.32 -0.43
CA VAL A 690 39.68 26.03 -1.64
C VAL A 690 38.75 26.14 -2.85
N LEU A 691 38.84 27.28 -3.58
CA LEU A 691 38.06 27.49 -4.80
C LEU A 691 38.09 26.29 -5.76
N ASP A 692 36.95 25.92 -6.36
CA ASP A 692 36.75 24.71 -7.19
C ASP A 692 37.81 24.50 -8.28
N ILE A 693 38.38 25.60 -8.79
CA ILE A 693 39.39 25.56 -9.85
C ILE A 693 40.74 25.00 -9.39
N ASN A 694 41.02 25.08 -8.09
CA ASN A 694 42.25 24.56 -7.47
C ASN A 694 41.97 23.40 -6.52
N ASP A 695 40.72 22.99 -6.40
CA ASP A 695 40.28 21.91 -5.53
C ASP A 695 40.29 20.56 -6.28
N ALA A 696 40.83 19.53 -5.63
CA ALA A 696 40.82 18.15 -6.06
C ALA A 696 39.48 17.43 -5.77
N CYS A 697 38.73 17.92 -4.78
CA CYS A 697 37.41 17.49 -4.35
C CYS A 697 36.34 18.61 -4.38
N PRO A 698 36.04 19.29 -5.52
CA PRO A 698 35.12 20.45 -5.59
C PRO A 698 33.66 20.26 -5.13
N LEU A 699 33.27 19.05 -4.75
CA LEU A 699 31.95 18.72 -4.21
C LEU A 699 32.17 17.67 -3.11
N GLY A 700 33.05 17.99 -2.18
CA GLY A 700 33.57 17.13 -1.14
C GLY A 700 32.77 17.21 0.14
N GLU A 701 33.43 17.00 1.27
CA GLU A 701 32.84 17.27 2.58
C GLU A 701 32.60 18.78 2.75
N LYS A 702 31.46 19.16 3.34
CA LYS A 702 30.98 20.55 3.28
C LYS A 702 31.33 21.36 4.53
N ASN A 703 31.38 22.68 4.40
CA ASN A 703 31.34 23.66 5.50
C ASN A 703 32.46 23.50 6.53
N TRP A 704 33.70 23.21 6.10
CA TRP A 704 34.85 23.05 6.99
C TRP A 704 36.01 24.01 6.72
N GLY A 705 35.81 25.02 5.88
CA GLY A 705 36.84 25.99 5.51
C GLY A 705 37.42 26.78 6.69
N GLU A 706 36.65 27.03 7.75
CA GLU A 706 37.19 27.62 8.99
C GLU A 706 38.25 26.72 9.68
N ASN A 707 38.28 25.43 9.36
CA ASN A 707 39.14 24.41 9.95
C ASN A 707 40.10 23.76 8.94
N ALA A 708 40.15 24.24 7.70
CA ALA A 708 40.92 23.64 6.61
C ALA A 708 42.36 23.24 6.99
N SER A 709 43.08 24.15 7.65
CA SER A 709 44.46 23.92 8.15
C SER A 709 44.67 22.75 9.13
N THR A 710 43.61 22.06 9.55
CA THR A 710 43.65 20.88 10.43
C THR A 710 43.23 19.59 9.72
N PHE A 711 42.46 19.70 8.64
CA PHE A 711 41.79 18.58 7.98
C PHE A 711 42.23 18.37 6.52
N ASP A 712 43.04 19.28 5.99
CA ASP A 712 43.63 19.22 4.65
C ASP A 712 45.14 19.48 4.80
N ASN A 713 45.91 18.40 4.74
CA ASN A 713 47.34 18.41 5.03
C ASN A 713 48.16 18.91 3.84
N ASP A 714 47.80 18.61 2.60
CA ASP A 714 48.52 19.01 1.39
C ASP A 714 48.00 20.32 0.76
N GLY A 715 46.80 20.76 1.13
CA GLY A 715 46.18 22.00 0.69
C GLY A 715 45.38 21.87 -0.60
N ASP A 716 44.92 20.66 -0.95
CA ASP A 716 44.29 20.38 -2.23
C ASP A 716 42.75 20.44 -2.23
N GLY A 717 42.13 20.65 -1.07
CA GLY A 717 40.68 20.75 -0.88
C GLY A 717 39.96 19.42 -0.62
N CYS A 718 40.71 18.33 -0.46
CA CYS A 718 40.14 17.06 0.00
C CYS A 718 40.32 16.89 1.51
N HIS A 719 39.26 16.50 2.22
CA HIS A 719 39.37 16.19 3.65
C HIS A 719 40.14 14.88 3.90
N ASP A 720 41.31 14.97 4.56
CA ASP A 720 42.25 13.87 4.88
C ASP A 720 41.53 12.55 5.30
N ASP A 721 40.68 12.62 6.34
CA ASP A 721 40.10 11.39 6.94
C ASP A 721 38.92 10.78 6.15
N LEU A 722 38.32 11.51 5.20
CA LEU A 722 36.99 11.20 4.66
C LEU A 722 37.01 10.93 3.15
N GLU A 723 37.79 11.70 2.40
CA GLU A 723 37.74 11.68 0.93
C GLU A 723 39.11 11.66 0.26
N ASP A 724 40.15 12.12 0.95
CA ASP A 724 41.52 11.96 0.49
C ASP A 724 42.02 10.51 0.68
N GLN A 725 42.91 10.06 -0.20
CA GLN A 725 43.55 8.75 -0.15
C GLN A 725 45.08 8.84 -0.22
N ASP A 726 45.63 10.06 -0.21
CA ASP A 726 47.06 10.39 -0.32
C ASP A 726 47.28 11.73 0.39
N ASP A 727 47.11 11.77 1.73
CA ASP A 727 47.00 13.02 2.52
C ASP A 727 48.22 13.97 2.40
N ASP A 728 49.34 13.54 1.81
CA ASP A 728 50.51 14.39 1.56
C ASP A 728 50.96 14.45 0.09
N GLU A 729 50.15 13.97 -0.85
CA GLU A 729 50.39 13.98 -2.31
C GLU A 729 51.78 13.43 -2.73
N ASP A 730 52.35 12.50 -1.97
CA ASP A 730 53.66 11.92 -2.29
C ASP A 730 53.57 10.81 -3.36
N GLY A 731 52.36 10.36 -3.64
CA GLY A 731 52.02 9.34 -4.64
C GLY A 731 51.89 7.93 -4.08
N LEU A 732 51.96 7.74 -2.76
CA LEU A 732 51.66 6.51 -2.04
C LEU A 732 50.41 6.69 -1.20
N LYS A 733 49.40 5.85 -1.48
CA LYS A 733 48.15 5.91 -0.73
C LYS A 733 48.34 5.60 0.76
N ASP A 734 47.59 6.27 1.64
CA ASP A 734 47.69 6.14 3.11
C ASP A 734 47.65 4.69 3.61
N ALA A 735 46.88 3.82 2.94
CA ALA A 735 46.74 2.42 3.33
C ALA A 735 48.03 1.60 3.20
N ILE A 736 48.98 2.08 2.40
CA ILE A 736 50.28 1.44 2.15
C ILE A 736 51.47 2.34 2.49
N ASP A 737 51.24 3.62 2.74
CA ASP A 737 52.21 4.58 3.24
C ASP A 737 52.38 4.45 4.76
N ARG A 738 53.63 4.51 5.23
CA ARG A 738 53.97 4.52 6.66
C ARG A 738 54.00 5.92 7.27
N CYS A 739 54.04 6.95 6.44
CA CYS A 739 53.96 8.34 6.83
C CYS A 739 52.80 9.08 6.12
N PRO A 740 51.53 8.65 6.23
CA PRO A 740 50.42 9.21 5.45
C PRO A 740 50.27 10.75 5.47
N ARG A 741 50.67 11.41 6.57
CA ARG A 741 50.64 12.89 6.69
C ARG A 741 52.06 13.44 6.85
N GLY A 742 52.96 12.95 6.01
CA GLY A 742 54.37 13.26 6.02
C GLY A 742 54.67 14.57 5.31
N LEU A 743 55.88 14.66 4.75
CA LEU A 743 56.28 15.81 3.96
C LEU A 743 55.58 15.79 2.61
N ILE A 744 54.75 16.82 2.38
CA ILE A 744 54.01 17.00 1.14
C ILE A 744 54.90 16.82 -0.12
N GLY A 745 54.54 15.85 -0.96
CA GLY A 745 55.07 15.56 -2.27
C GLY A 745 56.16 14.49 -2.34
N PRO A 746 56.39 13.89 -3.53
CA PRO A 746 57.15 12.65 -3.69
C PRO A 746 58.62 12.75 -3.27
N ALA A 747 59.09 11.70 -2.58
CA ALA A 747 60.50 11.48 -2.27
C ALA A 747 61.38 11.50 -3.55
N GLN A 748 62.52 12.20 -3.51
CA GLN A 748 63.45 12.21 -4.64
C GLN A 748 64.27 10.92 -4.70
N PRO A 749 64.87 10.56 -5.86
CA PRO A 749 65.63 9.31 -5.99
C PRO A 749 66.74 9.15 -4.94
N GLY A 750 66.62 8.11 -4.11
CA GLY A 750 67.56 7.76 -3.04
C GLY A 750 67.34 8.51 -1.72
N GLN A 751 66.11 9.00 -1.47
CA GLN A 751 65.67 9.56 -0.20
C GLN A 751 64.70 8.67 0.58
N ASP A 752 64.22 7.61 -0.05
CA ASP A 752 63.30 6.61 0.47
C ASP A 752 63.87 5.27 -0.02
N SER A 753 64.54 4.55 0.88
CA SER A 753 65.38 3.40 0.56
C SER A 753 64.58 2.10 0.49
N ASP A 754 63.57 1.93 1.33
CA ASP A 754 62.69 0.77 1.39
C ASP A 754 61.38 0.95 0.58
N GLY A 755 61.06 2.18 0.17
CA GLY A 755 59.93 2.51 -0.69
C GLY A 755 58.61 2.64 0.06
N ASP A 756 58.65 3.00 1.36
CA ASP A 756 57.49 2.96 2.25
C ASP A 756 56.75 4.30 2.43
N GLY A 757 57.23 5.36 1.75
CA GLY A 757 56.66 6.72 1.75
C GLY A 757 57.27 7.65 2.78
N CYS A 758 57.96 7.11 3.78
CA CYS A 758 58.72 7.92 4.71
C CYS A 758 60.08 8.33 4.12
N ILE A 759 60.43 9.62 4.20
CA ILE A 759 61.77 10.07 3.81
C ILE A 759 62.80 9.66 4.88
N ASP A 760 63.71 8.73 4.53
CA ASP A 760 64.85 8.19 5.33
C ASP A 760 65.44 9.23 6.31
N ALA A 761 65.74 10.43 5.81
CA ALA A 761 66.51 11.42 6.55
C ALA A 761 65.71 12.24 7.58
N VAL A 762 64.38 12.19 7.54
CA VAL A 762 63.51 13.13 8.26
C VAL A 762 62.39 12.43 9.01
N GLU A 763 61.78 11.39 8.42
CA GLU A 763 60.51 10.82 8.86
C GLU A 763 60.56 9.30 9.05
N ASP A 764 61.56 8.62 8.50
CA ASP A 764 61.82 7.21 8.75
C ASP A 764 62.84 7.00 9.88
N ASP A 765 62.64 5.97 10.68
CA ASP A 765 63.53 5.54 11.77
C ASP A 765 64.14 4.13 11.50
N ASP A 766 63.79 3.46 10.39
CA ASP A 766 64.20 2.11 9.97
C ASP A 766 64.38 2.00 8.42
N ASP A 767 65.41 2.66 7.88
CA ASP A 767 65.64 2.96 6.44
C ASP A 767 65.58 1.73 5.48
N ASP A 768 65.76 0.50 5.97
CA ASP A 768 65.76 -0.73 5.16
C ASP A 768 64.71 -1.77 5.59
N GLN A 769 63.87 -1.40 6.55
CA GLN A 769 62.73 -2.17 7.01
C GLN A 769 63.04 -3.57 7.56
N ASP A 770 64.26 -3.82 8.01
CA ASP A 770 64.69 -5.12 8.52
C ASP A 770 64.26 -5.37 9.99
N GLY A 771 63.68 -4.36 10.62
CA GLY A 771 63.16 -4.36 11.98
C GLY A 771 64.18 -3.89 13.03
N VAL A 772 65.28 -3.29 12.62
CA VAL A 772 66.32 -2.73 13.50
C VAL A 772 66.57 -1.26 13.16
N LEU A 773 66.01 -0.36 13.98
CA LEU A 773 66.17 1.10 13.82
C LEU A 773 67.63 1.53 13.53
N ASP A 774 67.81 2.49 12.62
CA ASP A 774 69.13 2.89 12.08
C ASP A 774 70.21 3.17 13.13
N PRO A 775 69.92 3.79 14.30
CA PRO A 775 70.93 4.04 15.31
C PRO A 775 71.54 2.76 15.92
N LEU A 776 70.86 1.63 15.78
CA LEU A 776 71.25 0.32 16.30
C LEU A 776 71.66 -0.66 15.20
N ASP A 777 71.32 -0.37 13.95
CA ASP A 777 71.68 -1.18 12.81
C ASP A 777 73.12 -0.93 12.33
N ARG A 778 73.81 -2.02 12.00
CA ARG A 778 75.17 -2.03 11.46
C ARG A 778 75.21 -2.32 9.96
N CYS A 779 74.10 -2.75 9.39
CA CYS A 779 73.96 -3.17 8.02
C CYS A 779 72.76 -2.46 7.38
N PRO A 780 72.90 -1.15 7.03
CA PRO A 780 71.77 -0.25 6.74
C PRO A 780 71.07 -0.47 5.38
N ASN A 781 71.25 -1.65 4.80
CA ASN A 781 70.71 -2.05 3.50
C ASN A 781 70.47 -3.57 3.50
N THR A 782 70.02 -4.12 4.62
CA THR A 782 69.54 -5.49 4.71
C THR A 782 68.22 -5.58 3.97
N ASP A 783 68.06 -6.63 3.17
CA ASP A 783 66.81 -6.85 2.44
C ASP A 783 65.70 -7.13 3.46
N SER A 784 64.59 -6.40 3.39
CA SER A 784 63.47 -6.52 4.33
C SER A 784 62.84 -7.92 4.36
N GLU A 785 63.05 -8.75 3.33
CA GLU A 785 62.64 -10.16 3.33
C GLU A 785 63.61 -11.11 4.04
N ASP A 786 64.86 -10.68 4.30
CA ASP A 786 65.87 -11.49 4.97
C ASP A 786 65.70 -11.49 6.51
N GLN A 787 66.16 -12.56 7.15
CA GLN A 787 66.16 -12.63 8.62
C GLN A 787 67.36 -11.86 9.18
N ALA A 788 67.15 -10.59 9.54
CA ALA A 788 68.13 -9.75 10.20
C ALA A 788 68.48 -10.25 11.61
N SER A 789 69.75 -10.12 11.99
CA SER A 789 70.21 -10.38 13.35
C SER A 789 69.89 -9.19 14.28
N ALA A 790 70.19 -9.32 15.57
CA ALA A 790 69.97 -8.21 16.53
C ALA A 790 70.85 -6.97 16.30
N ASP A 791 71.85 -7.06 15.41
CA ASP A 791 72.67 -5.93 14.95
C ASP A 791 72.26 -5.50 13.50
N GLY A 792 71.07 -5.92 13.02
CA GLY A 792 70.49 -5.61 11.70
C GLY A 792 71.22 -6.19 10.49
N CYS A 793 72.13 -7.16 10.71
CA CYS A 793 72.82 -7.84 9.60
C CYS A 793 72.21 -9.21 9.30
N SER A 794 71.99 -9.52 8.02
CA SER A 794 71.64 -10.87 7.55
C SER A 794 72.86 -11.82 7.50
N PRO A 795 72.65 -13.15 7.48
CA PRO A 795 73.73 -14.12 7.28
C PRO A 795 74.49 -13.97 5.96
N TYR A 796 73.94 -13.25 4.97
CA TYR A 796 74.58 -12.98 3.68
C TYR A 796 75.56 -11.80 3.72
N GLN A 797 75.46 -10.93 4.73
CA GLN A 797 76.36 -9.79 4.93
C GLN A 797 77.49 -10.09 5.92
N LEU A 798 77.33 -11.09 6.81
CA LEU A 798 78.31 -11.42 7.86
C LEU A 798 79.37 -12.44 7.40
N ASP A 799 80.63 -12.24 7.79
CA ASP A 799 81.78 -13.18 7.67
C ASP A 799 82.54 -13.17 9.01
N ASP A 800 82.16 -14.09 9.90
CA ASP A 800 82.54 -14.04 11.33
C ASP A 800 84.03 -14.36 11.57
N ASP A 801 84.62 -15.25 10.78
CA ASP A 801 86.02 -15.68 10.94
C ASP A 801 87.00 -15.04 9.93
N GLN A 802 86.48 -14.24 9.00
CA GLN A 802 87.20 -13.38 8.06
C GLN A 802 88.12 -14.14 7.12
N ASP A 803 87.71 -15.34 6.72
CA ASP A 803 88.42 -16.13 5.73
C ASP A 803 88.02 -15.80 4.28
N GLY A 804 87.00 -14.95 4.11
CA GLY A 804 86.53 -14.43 2.82
C GLY A 804 85.30 -15.13 2.27
N VAL A 805 84.67 -16.04 3.03
CA VAL A 805 83.38 -16.65 2.71
C VAL A 805 82.34 -16.22 3.75
N VAL A 806 81.24 -15.59 3.31
CA VAL A 806 80.18 -15.13 4.24
C VAL A 806 79.48 -16.31 4.92
N ASN A 807 78.98 -16.08 6.13
CA ASN A 807 78.38 -17.07 7.04
C ASN A 807 77.30 -17.92 6.36
N ALA A 808 76.47 -17.34 5.48
CA ALA A 808 75.44 -18.09 4.74
C ALA A 808 76.02 -19.21 3.85
N TYR A 809 77.27 -19.08 3.43
CA TYR A 809 77.96 -20.01 2.54
C TYR A 809 79.20 -20.67 3.17
N ASP A 810 79.53 -20.34 4.42
CA ASP A 810 80.66 -20.92 5.14
C ASP A 810 80.24 -22.15 5.97
N PHE A 811 80.78 -23.31 5.60
CA PHE A 811 80.54 -24.58 6.29
C PHE A 811 81.53 -24.83 7.42
N CYS A 812 82.58 -24.02 7.51
CA CYS A 812 83.72 -24.14 8.40
C CYS A 812 83.97 -22.82 9.17
N LEU A 813 82.90 -22.26 9.75
CA LEU A 813 82.73 -21.02 10.56
C LEU A 813 83.79 -20.60 11.60
N ASN A 814 84.89 -21.35 11.77
CA ASN A 814 86.02 -20.99 12.63
C ASN A 814 87.35 -21.47 12.00
N SER A 815 87.55 -21.24 10.71
CA SER A 815 88.80 -21.51 10.03
C SER A 815 89.92 -20.61 10.58
N ALA A 816 91.16 -21.10 10.53
CA ALA A 816 92.26 -20.39 11.18
C ALA A 816 92.72 -19.21 10.29
N LEU A 817 92.61 -17.99 10.79
CA LEU A 817 93.03 -16.76 10.10
C LEU A 817 94.34 -16.91 9.30
N GLY A 818 94.21 -16.81 7.97
CA GLY A 818 95.31 -16.88 7.00
C GLY A 818 95.57 -18.25 6.37
N THR A 819 94.78 -19.28 6.68
CA THR A 819 94.78 -20.53 5.90
C THR A 819 94.07 -20.34 4.57
N THR A 820 94.50 -21.06 3.53
CA THR A 820 93.82 -21.02 2.23
C THR A 820 92.66 -22.01 2.26
N VAL A 821 91.44 -21.50 2.22
CA VAL A 821 90.20 -22.27 2.29
C VAL A 821 89.66 -22.59 0.89
N ASP A 822 88.89 -23.67 0.78
CA ASP A 822 88.10 -24.00 -0.41
C ASP A 822 86.84 -23.13 -0.50
N GLU A 823 86.07 -23.32 -1.58
CA GLU A 823 84.81 -22.61 -1.84
C GLU A 823 83.70 -22.81 -0.78
N ARG A 824 83.95 -23.60 0.26
CA ARG A 824 83.04 -23.83 1.39
C ARG A 824 83.61 -23.35 2.73
N GLY A 825 84.71 -22.58 2.70
CA GLY A 825 85.40 -22.06 3.91
C GLY A 825 86.32 -23.07 4.61
N CYS A 826 86.59 -24.25 4.03
CA CYS A 826 87.40 -25.30 4.69
C CYS A 826 88.82 -25.43 4.09
N GLU A 827 89.86 -25.65 4.90
CA GLU A 827 91.28 -25.74 4.46
C GLU A 827 91.56 -26.83 3.38
N ALA A 828 92.27 -26.49 2.29
CA ALA A 828 92.44 -27.37 1.11
C ALA A 828 93.92 -27.80 0.78
N GLU A 829 94.15 -29.08 0.39
CA GLU A 829 95.45 -29.60 -0.13
C GLU A 829 95.48 -29.68 -1.69
N ALA A 830 96.61 -29.31 -2.32
CA ALA A 830 96.68 -28.95 -3.75
C ALA A 830 97.20 -30.04 -4.74
N ILE A 831 96.54 -30.18 -5.91
CA ILE A 831 97.10 -30.76 -7.15
C ILE A 831 96.58 -30.00 -8.40
N GLU A 832 97.49 -29.68 -9.33
CA GLU A 832 97.31 -28.85 -10.53
C GLU A 832 96.84 -29.58 -11.83
N PRO A 833 96.30 -28.84 -12.83
CA PRO A 833 95.31 -29.34 -13.78
C PRO A 833 95.81 -29.50 -15.24
N SER A 834 95.10 -30.27 -16.07
CA SER A 834 95.27 -30.22 -17.53
C SER A 834 94.01 -30.53 -18.33
N SER A 835 93.70 -29.59 -19.21
CA SER A 835 93.27 -29.72 -20.62
C SER A 835 92.03 -30.56 -20.99
N ASP A 836 91.12 -29.85 -21.66
CA ASP A 836 90.41 -30.20 -22.90
C ASP A 836 89.33 -31.30 -22.93
N THR A 837 88.26 -30.88 -23.61
CA THR A 837 87.31 -31.61 -24.47
C THR A 837 86.02 -32.21 -23.89
N ASP A 838 84.96 -31.78 -24.58
CA ASP A 838 83.69 -32.44 -24.93
C ASP A 838 82.54 -32.44 -23.91
N GLY A 839 81.46 -31.74 -24.29
CA GLY A 839 80.16 -31.83 -23.63
C GLY A 839 79.11 -30.96 -24.32
N GLU A 840 78.32 -31.59 -25.17
CA GLU A 840 77.14 -31.06 -25.86
C GLU A 840 76.20 -30.31 -24.90
N GLY A 841 75.67 -29.16 -25.32
CA GLY A 841 74.63 -28.47 -24.56
C GLY A 841 74.17 -27.20 -25.25
N MET A 842 73.04 -27.28 -25.96
CA MET A 842 72.37 -26.12 -26.54
C MET A 842 71.92 -25.18 -25.42
N GLY A 843 72.51 -23.98 -25.38
CA GLY A 843 72.17 -22.94 -24.43
C GLY A 843 70.74 -22.43 -24.61
N VAL A 844 70.06 -22.35 -23.47
CA VAL A 844 68.65 -22.03 -23.21
C VAL A 844 68.19 -20.69 -23.81
N THR A 845 69.11 -19.83 -24.24
CA THR A 845 68.81 -18.54 -24.91
C THR A 845 68.28 -18.70 -26.33
N THR A 846 68.50 -19.84 -27.01
CA THR A 846 67.91 -20.09 -28.34
C THR A 846 66.51 -20.75 -28.25
N VAL A 847 66.14 -21.32 -27.09
CA VAL A 847 64.82 -21.95 -26.84
C VAL A 847 63.77 -20.92 -26.42
N LEU A 848 64.17 -19.86 -25.70
CA LEU A 848 63.26 -18.80 -25.26
C LEU A 848 62.81 -17.87 -26.41
N PHE A 849 63.65 -17.64 -27.43
CA PHE A 849 63.25 -16.87 -28.62
C PHE A 849 62.33 -17.65 -29.59
N LEU A 850 62.28 -18.98 -29.53
CA LEU A 850 61.36 -19.80 -30.33
C LEU A 850 59.97 -19.96 -29.68
N LEU A 851 59.87 -19.85 -28.34
CA LEU A 851 58.59 -19.91 -27.62
C LEU A 851 57.78 -18.61 -27.73
N ALA A 852 58.44 -17.44 -27.73
CA ALA A 852 57.80 -16.15 -27.93
C ALA A 852 57.16 -15.99 -29.34
N GLY A 853 57.70 -16.66 -30.37
CA GLY A 853 57.11 -16.67 -31.72
C GLY A 853 55.91 -17.62 -31.89
N ALA A 854 55.79 -18.65 -31.05
CA ALA A 854 54.70 -19.65 -31.13
C ALA A 854 53.40 -19.15 -30.48
N VAL A 855 53.48 -18.32 -29.43
CA VAL A 855 52.32 -17.72 -28.75
C VAL A 855 51.60 -16.69 -29.65
N ILE A 856 52.35 -15.94 -30.47
CA ILE A 856 51.79 -14.97 -31.43
C ILE A 856 51.11 -15.68 -32.61
N LEU A 857 51.62 -16.84 -33.06
CA LEU A 857 51.03 -17.62 -34.16
C LEU A 857 49.77 -18.41 -33.75
N TYR A 858 49.66 -18.84 -32.48
CA TYR A 858 48.46 -19.52 -31.97
C TYR A 858 47.26 -18.55 -31.86
N ALA A 859 47.51 -17.31 -31.39
CA ALA A 859 46.50 -16.25 -31.32
C ALA A 859 45.96 -15.82 -32.70
N VAL A 860 46.74 -15.99 -33.78
CA VAL A 860 46.29 -15.73 -35.16
C VAL A 860 45.57 -16.95 -35.78
N TYR A 861 45.89 -18.18 -35.36
CA TYR A 861 45.32 -19.41 -35.91
C TYR A 861 43.92 -19.75 -35.35
N SER A 862 43.61 -19.43 -34.09
CA SER A 862 42.24 -19.62 -33.56
C SER A 862 41.20 -18.72 -34.23
N ASN A 863 41.64 -17.67 -34.93
CA ASN A 863 40.81 -16.66 -35.55
C ASN A 863 40.42 -16.94 -37.03
N MET A 864 40.69 -18.14 -37.59
CA MET A 864 40.28 -18.48 -38.97
C MET A 864 39.78 -19.94 -39.14
N GLN A 865 38.50 -20.10 -39.52
CA GLN A 865 37.71 -21.32 -39.90
C GLN A 865 36.78 -21.87 -38.77
N ARG A 866 35.47 -21.56 -38.61
CA ARG A 866 34.23 -21.37 -39.45
C ARG A 866 33.63 -22.64 -40.10
N PRO A 867 32.29 -22.75 -40.32
CA PRO A 867 31.16 -22.70 -39.37
C PRO A 867 30.16 -23.89 -39.56
N GLY A 868 29.33 -24.19 -38.56
CA GLY A 868 28.22 -25.18 -38.62
C GLY A 868 26.83 -24.52 -38.57
N PRO A 869 25.75 -25.22 -39.04
CA PRO A 869 24.53 -24.64 -39.64
C PRO A 869 23.42 -24.26 -38.63
N PRO A 870 22.39 -23.48 -39.06
CA PRO A 870 21.74 -22.51 -38.22
C PRO A 870 20.58 -23.11 -37.42
N LEU A 871 20.53 -22.74 -36.13
CA LEU A 871 19.30 -22.73 -35.36
C LEU A 871 18.91 -21.27 -35.05
N PRO A 872 17.64 -20.89 -35.24
CA PRO A 872 17.13 -19.51 -35.16
C PRO A 872 16.82 -19.13 -33.71
N LYS A 873 17.17 -17.90 -33.29
CA LYS A 873 16.35 -16.66 -33.23
C LYS A 873 15.38 -16.68 -32.02
N THR A 874 15.18 -15.61 -31.27
CA THR A 874 15.01 -14.20 -31.68
C THR A 874 15.17 -13.29 -30.43
N PRO A 875 14.97 -11.96 -30.51
CA PRO A 875 15.99 -10.92 -30.65
C PRO A 875 15.96 -9.95 -29.43
N THR A 876 16.73 -8.88 -29.36
CA THR A 876 16.33 -7.58 -29.93
C THR A 876 17.54 -6.66 -30.07
N THR A 877 17.81 -6.26 -31.31
CA THR A 877 18.38 -4.96 -31.61
C THR A 877 17.35 -3.90 -31.28
N PHE A 878 17.77 -2.78 -30.72
CA PHE A 878 17.20 -1.50 -31.16
C PHE A 878 18.30 -0.45 -31.25
N GLU A 879 18.49 0.06 -32.45
CA GLU A 879 19.11 1.35 -32.73
C GLU A 879 18.03 2.18 -33.43
N MET A 880 17.74 3.37 -32.86
CA MET A 880 17.09 4.61 -33.36
C MET A 880 16.07 4.54 -34.53
N PRO A 881 14.98 5.37 -34.60
CA PRO A 881 15.03 6.85 -34.46
C PRO A 881 13.62 7.46 -34.08
N PRO A 882 13.16 8.68 -34.49
CA PRO A 882 12.58 9.65 -33.54
C PRO A 882 11.14 10.15 -33.86
N ALA A 883 10.67 11.01 -32.94
CA ALA A 883 9.81 12.20 -33.10
C ALA A 883 8.28 12.09 -33.29
N ARG A 884 7.57 12.64 -32.27
CA ARG A 884 6.37 13.53 -32.27
C ARG A 884 5.10 13.09 -33.05
N PRO A 885 3.94 13.73 -32.82
CA PRO A 885 3.19 14.01 -31.60
C PRO A 885 1.70 13.56 -31.75
N ALA A 886 0.88 13.97 -30.78
CA ALA A 886 -0.59 14.12 -30.74
C ALA A 886 -1.48 12.86 -30.70
N MET A 887 -2.18 12.73 -29.57
CA MET A 887 -3.65 12.71 -29.42
C MET A 887 -4.43 11.92 -30.49
N ASP A 888 -5.11 10.85 -30.07
CA ASP A 888 -6.56 10.90 -29.85
C ASP A 888 -7.08 9.56 -29.29
N GLU A 889 -8.10 9.73 -28.44
CA GLU A 889 -9.11 8.82 -27.91
C GLU A 889 -9.43 7.57 -28.75
N GLU A 890 -9.48 6.41 -28.08
CA GLU A 890 -10.66 5.53 -28.02
C GLU A 890 -10.37 4.36 -27.05
N ALA A 891 -11.35 4.12 -26.16
CA ALA A 891 -11.41 3.16 -25.03
C ALA A 891 -10.83 3.69 -23.71
#